data_AF-A0A1I3JDC6-F1
#
_entry.id   AF-A0A1I3JDC6-F1
#
_cell.length_a   1.000
_cell.length_b   1.000
_cell.length_c   1.000
_cell.angle_alpha   90.00
_cell.angle_beta   90.00
_cell.angle_gamma   90.00
#
_symmetry.space_group_name_H-M   'P 1'
#
loop_
_entity.id
_entity.type
_entity.pdbx_description
1 polymer ?
#
loop_
_entity_poly.entity_id
_entity_poly.type
_entity_poly.pdbx_seq_one_letter_code
_entity_poly.pdbx_strand_id
1 'polypeptide(L)'
;MQDLEAMQKRPRLAYISPLPPEQSGISDYSAELLPELAQHYEIEVIVMQSEVSDDWVRSHCPIRDVAWFRQHASRFDRVLYHFGNSLFHIHMFDLLPEFPGVVVLHDFFLSGVVAHLDVHGFKPHSWAKALAYAHGWRALQERYLAKDPADVVWAYPCNLEILEQALGVIVHAEYSRRLAKEWYGEGFEDNWVKVPHLRVPLLNVDRKAIRYAARLKLGLAENDLVICSFGFLGPHKLNHKLLSAWLASPLASDLHCRLVFVGENYGGEYGNKLVRTWHSSLSADRIEITGWAERELYRTWLAAADIGVQLRDLSRGETSGTVLDCMNYGLATIVNAHGSMADLPVNAVWMLPDKFADDQLIEALTTLWHDSGRRNTLGKHAREVICNFHQPRHCAKLYTQAIEDFYNKATRYNKTSAELPALVDAIADADTDPGLSLDEWSRHSSQSVNNFPPRPHRKQLLLDISELVQHDAESGIQHVLHALLRELLRNPPEGWTIEPVYATKDTNGYCYAHRFASQFLEINDSWAEDMPVNSWEGDIFLGLDLQSVVVSAQKNYLLSLNQRGIKIYFVIYDLSPILLPQIFLDDAEAIHQWGLKTILCFDGAICISRAVADQLYEWLQVFGSKREQPFVLSWLHQGSGIEDSAPALGTTIDADQMAEALKTWLSLLLVGTTESHKGRTQMPAAFELLWSEGSHANLVIVGKQEAIVEASIKKLRIHPELGKHLFWLAGVSDKYLEKFYAKSACLIEEKPEQATQLDTLDQEILALVHSTTNSSQEKSELMAQHEASKQEVTTLIKAHDELRMLADQHKTQIDTLTQINLALKTDIKELVQEKSVLMTKNRALKKEVAILNKGRNKQRVLADQHKMEIDTLTQKYIALKAAKEALIQEKLTLTAQYEVLKQEMTVLSKACEEQNRLTHQRWTQIDTLTQTQAEQSKMISQHKAELEQLKDVLLREPGL
;
A
#
# COMPACT_ATOMS: atom_id res chain seq x y z
N MET A 1 0.55 48.45 36.53
CA MET A 1 1.43 47.48 37.24
C MET A 1 0.77 46.10 37.23
N GLN A 2 0.35 45.65 36.04
CA GLN A 2 -0.16 44.31 35.71
C GLN A 2 0.41 43.83 34.35
N ASP A 3 1.36 44.57 33.75
CA ASP A 3 2.07 44.26 32.49
C ASP A 3 3.37 43.46 32.72
N LEU A 4 3.41 42.63 33.78
CA LEU A 4 4.59 41.87 34.19
C LEU A 4 4.23 40.44 34.63
N GLU A 5 3.13 39.89 34.12
CA GLU A 5 2.92 38.45 34.11
C GLU A 5 3.67 37.85 32.91
N ALA A 6 4.92 37.46 33.17
CA ALA A 6 5.79 36.58 32.38
C ALA A 6 5.55 36.57 30.86
N MET A 7 6.40 37.27 30.09
CA MET A 7 6.64 36.96 28.67
C MET A 7 7.19 35.52 28.58
N GLN A 8 6.31 34.54 28.58
CA GLN A 8 6.66 33.16 28.35
C GLN A 8 7.21 33.10 26.91
N LYS A 9 8.50 32.82 26.79
CA LYS A 9 9.16 32.75 25.48
C LYS A 9 8.40 31.73 24.62
N ARG A 10 8.01 32.13 23.42
CA ARG A 10 7.27 31.25 22.50
C ARG A 10 8.16 30.05 22.15
N PRO A 11 7.61 28.82 22.10
CA PRO A 11 8.40 27.65 21.73
C PRO A 11 8.96 27.81 20.31
N ARG A 12 10.17 27.28 20.08
CA ARG A 12 10.80 27.25 18.77
C ARG A 12 10.27 26.08 17.96
N LEU A 13 9.78 26.37 16.76
CA LEU A 13 9.18 25.39 15.87
C LEU A 13 10.01 25.27 14.58
N ALA A 14 10.49 24.06 14.29
CA ALA A 14 10.96 23.69 12.97
C ALA A 14 9.75 23.35 12.09
N TYR A 15 9.54 24.15 11.05
CA TYR A 15 8.43 24.00 10.11
C TYR A 15 8.94 23.41 8.80
N ILE A 16 8.70 22.12 8.58
CA ILE A 16 9.26 21.34 7.47
C ILE A 16 8.17 21.16 6.42
N SER A 17 8.24 21.93 5.33
CA SER A 17 7.21 21.96 4.28
C SER A 17 7.78 22.52 2.98
N PRO A 18 7.31 22.09 1.79
CA PRO A 18 7.53 22.88 0.58
C PRO A 18 6.90 24.27 0.72
N LEU A 19 7.52 25.27 0.13
CA LEU A 19 7.03 26.65 0.08
C LEU A 19 6.98 27.18 -1.36
N PRO A 20 6.22 28.25 -1.65
CA PRO A 20 6.27 28.87 -2.97
C PRO A 20 7.73 29.22 -3.33
N PRO A 21 8.18 29.02 -4.58
CA PRO A 21 7.40 28.83 -5.80
C PRO A 21 7.06 27.37 -6.16
N GLU A 22 7.31 26.40 -5.27
CA GLU A 22 7.03 24.99 -5.58
C GLU A 22 5.55 24.79 -5.96
N GLN A 23 5.32 24.05 -7.04
CA GLN A 23 3.98 23.86 -7.62
C GLN A 23 3.20 22.77 -6.86
N SER A 24 2.90 23.05 -5.60
CA SER A 24 2.16 22.16 -4.70
C SER A 24 1.06 22.92 -3.96
N GLY A 25 -0.12 22.34 -3.82
CA GLY A 25 -1.18 22.94 -2.99
C GLY A 25 -0.76 23.12 -1.52
N ILE A 26 0.19 22.31 -1.06
CA ILE A 26 0.76 22.37 0.29
C ILE A 26 1.69 23.58 0.45
N SER A 27 2.35 24.02 -0.62
CA SER A 27 3.22 25.19 -0.58
C SER A 27 2.41 26.46 -0.34
N ASP A 28 1.33 26.65 -1.11
CA ASP A 28 0.36 27.74 -0.89
C ASP A 28 -0.32 27.65 0.48
N TYR A 29 -0.72 26.44 0.91
CA TYR A 29 -1.29 26.21 2.24
C TYR A 29 -0.36 26.68 3.37
N SER A 30 0.93 26.34 3.26
CA SER A 30 1.94 26.67 4.24
C SER A 30 2.17 28.17 4.34
N ALA A 31 2.24 28.86 3.19
CA ALA A 31 2.34 30.31 3.14
C ALA A 31 1.13 31.01 3.77
N GLU A 32 -0.08 30.45 3.64
CA GLU A 32 -1.29 30.99 4.27
C GLU A 32 -1.36 30.70 5.80
N LEU A 33 -0.76 29.60 6.28
CA LEU A 33 -0.74 29.22 7.71
C LEU A 33 0.30 30.00 8.52
N LEU A 34 1.51 30.13 7.98
CA LEU A 34 2.69 30.64 8.69
C LEU A 34 2.46 32.01 9.37
N PRO A 35 1.79 33.01 8.75
CA PRO A 35 1.54 34.30 9.39
C PRO A 35 0.74 34.24 10.69
N GLU A 36 -0.23 33.33 10.76
CA GLU A 36 -1.06 33.16 11.94
C GLU A 36 -0.41 32.21 12.95
N LEU A 37 0.30 31.18 12.48
CA LEU A 37 1.01 30.25 13.37
C LEU A 37 2.21 30.91 14.08
N ALA A 38 2.88 31.85 13.42
CA ALA A 38 3.99 32.62 13.98
C ALA A 38 3.60 33.54 15.14
N GLN A 39 2.30 33.71 15.42
CA GLN A 39 1.84 34.38 16.65
C GLN A 39 2.09 33.48 17.88
N HIS A 40 2.09 32.16 17.69
CA HIS A 40 2.22 31.17 18.76
C HIS A 40 3.64 30.63 18.92
N TYR A 41 4.45 30.62 17.85
CA TYR A 41 5.79 30.02 17.83
C TYR A 41 6.87 30.97 17.28
N GLU A 42 8.12 30.73 17.69
CA GLU A 42 9.31 31.23 16.98
C GLU A 42 9.65 30.23 15.86
N ILE A 43 9.31 30.56 14.61
CA ILE A 43 9.37 29.59 13.49
C ILE A 43 10.65 29.78 12.67
N GLU A 44 11.36 28.68 12.42
CA GLU A 44 12.32 28.57 11.31
C GLU A 44 11.78 27.56 10.29
N VAL A 45 11.79 27.92 9.01
CA VAL A 45 11.31 27.05 7.94
C VAL A 45 12.47 26.21 7.40
N ILE A 46 12.24 24.91 7.28
CA ILE A 46 13.21 23.96 6.75
C ILE A 46 12.71 23.49 5.39
N VAL A 47 13.51 23.70 4.35
CA VAL A 47 13.12 23.43 2.97
C VAL A 47 14.20 22.66 2.21
N MET A 48 13.80 21.92 1.19
CA MET A 48 14.72 21.24 0.25
C MET A 48 15.01 22.08 -1.01
N GLN A 49 14.04 22.90 -1.41
CA GLN A 49 14.12 23.81 -2.55
C GLN A 49 15.21 24.88 -2.38
N SER A 50 15.73 25.38 -3.50
CA SER A 50 16.80 26.41 -3.50
C SER A 50 16.29 27.82 -3.19
N GLU A 51 15.01 28.09 -3.40
CA GLU A 51 14.43 29.42 -3.21
C GLU A 51 13.02 29.37 -2.61
N VAL A 52 12.69 30.41 -1.85
CA VAL A 52 11.34 30.68 -1.35
C VAL A 52 10.93 32.03 -1.93
N SER A 53 9.79 32.10 -2.62
CA SER A 53 9.31 33.30 -3.30
C SER A 53 8.27 34.09 -2.50
N ASP A 54 7.73 33.54 -1.41
CA ASP A 54 6.76 34.24 -0.57
C ASP A 54 7.42 35.36 0.26
N ASP A 55 6.95 36.60 0.08
CA ASP A 55 7.53 37.79 0.71
C ASP A 55 7.38 37.80 2.23
N TRP A 56 6.25 37.29 2.75
CA TRP A 56 6.02 37.28 4.19
C TRP A 56 6.98 36.29 4.85
N VAL A 57 7.10 35.07 4.31
CA VAL A 57 7.99 34.05 4.86
C VAL A 57 9.44 34.53 4.87
N ARG A 58 9.94 35.08 3.74
CA ARG A 58 11.32 35.61 3.66
C ARG A 58 11.63 36.70 4.66
N SER A 59 10.62 37.50 5.02
CA SER A 59 10.79 38.66 5.88
C SER A 59 10.67 38.31 7.38
N HIS A 60 10.00 37.22 7.72
CA HIS A 60 9.64 36.90 9.11
C HIS A 60 10.21 35.57 9.62
N CYS A 61 10.60 34.65 8.74
CA CYS A 61 11.11 33.32 9.12
C CYS A 61 12.55 33.14 8.60
N PRO A 62 13.50 32.71 9.45
CA PRO A 62 14.76 32.17 8.96
C PRO A 62 14.50 30.94 8.08
N ILE A 63 15.14 30.92 6.91
CA ILE A 63 15.04 29.82 5.93
C ILE A 63 16.31 28.98 6.05
N ARG A 64 16.14 27.67 6.26
CA ARG A 64 17.23 26.71 6.47
C ARG A 64 17.05 25.52 5.53
N ASP A 65 18.17 24.88 5.19
CA ASP A 65 18.15 23.62 4.47
C ASP A 65 18.12 22.42 5.43
N VAL A 66 17.91 21.24 4.85
CA VAL A 66 17.86 19.96 5.58
C VAL A 66 19.18 19.65 6.30
N ALA A 67 20.33 19.96 5.69
CA ALA A 67 21.64 19.67 6.28
C ALA A 67 21.88 20.51 7.54
N TRP A 68 21.51 21.78 7.50
CA TRP A 68 21.54 22.66 8.65
C TRP A 68 20.60 22.17 9.75
N PHE A 69 19.38 21.73 9.41
CA PHE A 69 18.44 21.21 10.40
C PHE A 69 19.02 20.02 11.16
N ARG A 70 19.61 19.03 10.47
CA ARG A 70 20.25 17.88 11.12
C ARG A 70 21.29 18.26 12.18
N GLN A 71 22.06 19.32 11.93
CA GLN A 71 23.11 19.80 12.85
C GLN A 71 22.56 20.63 14.01
N HIS A 72 21.31 21.09 13.93
CA HIS A 72 20.74 22.07 14.85
C HIS A 72 19.38 21.67 15.43
N ALA A 73 18.92 20.44 15.18
CA ALA A 73 17.59 19.96 15.57
C ALA A 73 17.32 20.10 17.08
N SER A 74 18.34 19.89 17.91
CA SER A 74 18.26 20.03 19.38
C SER A 74 17.90 21.44 19.88
N ARG A 75 17.89 22.45 18.99
CA ARG A 75 17.51 23.83 19.31
C ARG A 75 16.00 24.08 19.24
N PHE A 76 15.24 23.15 18.70
CA PHE A 76 13.81 23.29 18.50
C PHE A 76 13.04 22.57 19.61
N ASP A 77 12.00 23.23 20.10
CA ASP A 77 11.08 22.64 21.08
C ASP A 77 10.03 21.76 20.37
N ARG A 78 9.71 22.09 19.12
CA ARG A 78 8.70 21.43 18.29
C ARG A 78 9.21 21.24 16.87
N VAL A 79 8.78 20.15 16.24
CA VAL A 79 8.97 19.83 14.83
C VAL A 79 7.61 19.50 14.21
N LEU A 80 7.30 20.12 13.07
CA LEU A 80 6.07 19.92 12.30
C LEU A 80 6.41 19.59 10.84
N TYR A 81 5.92 18.45 10.37
CA TYR A 81 6.14 17.94 9.02
C TYR A 81 4.87 18.05 8.18
N HIS A 82 4.96 18.57 6.95
CA HIS A 82 3.86 18.61 6.00
C HIS A 82 4.04 17.56 4.90
N PHE A 83 3.41 16.40 5.06
CA PHE A 83 3.48 15.29 4.10
C PHE A 83 2.35 15.37 3.06
N GLY A 84 2.73 15.18 1.80
CA GLY A 84 1.84 14.99 0.66
C GLY A 84 2.42 13.98 -0.32
N ASN A 85 1.65 13.62 -1.34
CA ASN A 85 2.01 12.57 -2.30
C ASN A 85 2.74 13.11 -3.53
N SER A 86 3.86 13.78 -3.32
CA SER A 86 4.70 14.36 -4.40
C SER A 86 6.19 14.37 -4.03
N LEU A 87 7.05 14.63 -5.02
CA LEU A 87 8.51 14.63 -4.82
C LEU A 87 9.02 15.74 -3.89
N PHE A 88 8.22 16.77 -3.65
CA PHE A 88 8.59 17.87 -2.76
C PHE A 88 8.73 17.44 -1.29
N HIS A 89 8.24 16.25 -0.93
CA HIS A 89 8.20 15.75 0.45
C HIS A 89 9.25 14.67 0.73
N ILE A 90 10.05 14.25 -0.26
CA ILE A 90 10.92 13.06 -0.15
C ILE A 90 11.92 13.14 1.01
N HIS A 91 12.48 14.32 1.27
CA HIS A 91 13.46 14.55 2.33
C HIS A 91 12.87 14.31 3.73
N MET A 92 11.55 14.41 3.89
CA MET A 92 10.87 14.22 5.17
C MET A 92 10.83 12.74 5.59
N PHE A 93 10.87 11.79 4.63
CA PHE A 93 10.85 10.36 4.92
C PHE A 93 12.08 9.90 5.70
N ASP A 94 13.25 10.50 5.46
CA ASP A 94 14.47 10.18 6.21
C ASP A 94 14.61 11.06 7.47
N LEU A 95 14.07 12.28 7.46
CA LEU A 95 14.13 13.18 8.62
C LEU A 95 13.20 12.80 9.76
N LEU A 96 12.03 12.22 9.48
CA LEU A 96 11.06 11.88 10.52
C LEU A 96 11.57 10.79 11.49
N PRO A 97 12.22 9.70 11.04
CA PRO A 97 12.84 8.73 11.94
C PRO A 97 14.00 9.34 12.75
N GLU A 98 14.78 10.25 12.16
CA GLU A 98 15.90 10.93 12.83
C GLU A 98 15.41 11.93 13.89
N PHE A 99 14.34 12.69 13.59
CA PHE A 99 13.80 13.75 14.44
C PHE A 99 12.28 13.64 14.53
N PRO A 100 11.73 12.83 15.45
CA PRO A 100 10.29 12.65 15.59
C PRO A 100 9.54 13.97 15.80
N GLY A 101 8.41 14.13 15.11
CA GLY A 101 7.60 15.35 15.15
C GLY A 101 6.13 15.10 14.89
N VAL A 102 5.34 16.18 14.86
CA VAL A 102 3.92 16.11 14.49
C VAL A 102 3.82 16.08 12.96
N VAL A 103 3.01 15.18 12.42
CA VAL A 103 2.82 15.03 10.97
C VAL A 103 1.47 15.63 10.56
N VAL A 104 1.50 16.56 9.63
CA VAL A 104 0.33 17.02 8.89
C VAL A 104 0.21 16.18 7.62
N LEU A 105 -0.77 15.30 7.60
CA LEU A 105 -1.01 14.38 6.49
C LEU A 105 -2.05 14.98 5.55
N HIS A 106 -1.60 15.58 4.45
CA HIS A 106 -2.47 16.21 3.45
C HIS A 106 -3.13 15.18 2.53
N ASP A 107 -2.38 14.15 2.17
CA ASP A 107 -2.84 13.00 1.38
C ASP A 107 -2.73 11.74 2.23
N PHE A 108 -3.80 10.94 2.32
CA PHE A 108 -3.71 9.67 3.05
C PHE A 108 -2.82 8.68 2.29
N PHE A 109 -2.95 8.58 0.96
CA PHE A 109 -2.10 7.68 0.18
C PHE A 109 -0.80 8.39 -0.23
N LEU A 110 0.33 7.85 0.23
CA LEU A 110 1.70 8.29 -0.09
C LEU A 110 2.42 7.30 -1.03
N SER A 111 1.74 6.25 -1.47
CA SER A 111 2.24 5.25 -2.41
C SER A 111 2.80 5.80 -3.72
N GLY A 112 2.32 6.96 -4.19
CA GLY A 112 2.81 7.58 -5.42
C GLY A 112 4.26 8.04 -5.29
N VAL A 113 4.57 8.77 -4.21
CA VAL A 113 5.94 9.20 -3.91
C VAL A 113 6.82 8.01 -3.51
N VAL A 114 6.31 7.06 -2.72
CA VAL A 114 7.06 5.87 -2.31
C VAL A 114 7.43 4.98 -3.51
N ALA A 115 6.50 4.77 -4.44
CA ALA A 115 6.76 4.04 -5.68
C ALA A 115 7.73 4.78 -6.58
N HIS A 116 7.64 6.12 -6.67
CA HIS A 116 8.57 6.90 -7.47
C HIS A 116 10.01 6.77 -6.95
N LEU A 117 10.22 6.86 -5.63
CA LEU A 117 11.53 6.70 -4.99
C LEU A 117 12.18 5.36 -5.33
N ASP A 118 11.39 4.29 -5.33
CA ASP A 118 11.86 2.94 -5.66
C ASP A 118 12.18 2.81 -7.16
N VAL A 119 11.21 3.11 -8.03
CA VAL A 119 11.31 2.91 -9.49
C VAL A 119 12.43 3.75 -10.13
N HIS A 120 12.70 4.94 -9.59
CA HIS A 120 13.75 5.82 -10.11
C HIS A 120 15.10 5.65 -9.39
N GLY A 121 15.19 4.69 -8.47
CA GLY A 121 16.43 4.32 -7.80
C GLY A 121 16.93 5.31 -6.73
N PHE A 122 16.08 6.24 -6.27
CA PHE A 122 16.42 7.13 -5.16
C PHE A 122 16.50 6.37 -3.83
N LYS A 123 15.57 5.43 -3.61
CA LYS A 123 15.58 4.52 -2.47
C LYS A 123 15.14 3.13 -2.94
N PRO A 124 16.05 2.33 -3.53
CA PRO A 124 15.71 1.03 -4.10
C PRO A 124 14.96 0.15 -3.11
N HIS A 125 13.94 -0.58 -3.59
CA HIS A 125 13.12 -1.50 -2.81
C HIS A 125 12.22 -0.85 -1.74
N SER A 126 12.21 0.48 -1.58
CA SER A 126 11.41 1.16 -0.56
C SER A 126 9.93 0.88 -0.67
N TRP A 127 9.40 0.73 -1.89
CA TRP A 127 7.99 0.44 -2.09
C TRP A 127 7.65 -1.01 -1.75
N ALA A 128 8.59 -1.94 -1.86
CA ALA A 128 8.37 -3.36 -1.61
C ALA A 128 8.32 -3.57 -0.10
N LYS A 129 9.29 -2.98 0.59
CA LYS A 129 9.35 -2.92 2.05
C LYS A 129 8.09 -2.26 2.62
N ALA A 130 7.69 -1.10 2.09
CA ALA A 130 6.48 -0.41 2.56
C ALA A 130 5.18 -1.21 2.32
N LEU A 131 5.06 -1.92 1.19
CA LEU A 131 3.90 -2.78 0.92
C LEU A 131 3.88 -4.00 1.82
N ALA A 132 5.00 -4.70 1.96
CA ALA A 132 5.12 -5.87 2.82
C ALA A 132 4.79 -5.50 4.27
N TYR A 133 5.42 -4.43 4.78
CA TYR A 133 5.24 -3.98 6.15
C TYR A 133 3.82 -3.50 6.45
N ALA A 134 3.22 -2.68 5.57
CA ALA A 134 1.92 -2.08 5.85
C ALA A 134 0.72 -2.95 5.46
N HIS A 135 0.86 -3.77 4.41
CA HIS A 135 -0.26 -4.45 3.74
C HIS A 135 -0.05 -5.96 3.56
N GLY A 136 1.12 -6.49 3.95
CA GLY A 136 1.44 -7.91 3.90
C GLY A 136 1.80 -8.44 2.51
N TRP A 137 1.96 -9.75 2.45
CA TRP A 137 2.48 -10.48 1.29
C TRP A 137 1.60 -10.39 0.04
N ARG A 138 0.28 -10.30 0.20
CA ARG A 138 -0.64 -10.12 -0.94
C ARG A 138 -0.34 -8.83 -1.72
N ALA A 139 -0.18 -7.70 -1.02
CA ALA A 139 0.07 -6.41 -1.65
C ALA A 139 1.41 -6.40 -2.38
N LEU A 140 2.42 -7.04 -1.78
CA LEU A 140 3.72 -7.24 -2.40
C LEU A 140 3.63 -8.13 -3.66
N GLN A 141 2.84 -9.21 -3.61
CA GLN A 141 2.62 -10.06 -4.78
C GLN A 141 1.91 -9.30 -5.90
N GLU A 142 0.90 -8.50 -5.58
CA GLU A 142 0.23 -7.63 -6.53
C GLU A 142 1.19 -6.63 -7.20
N ARG A 143 2.14 -6.04 -6.45
CA ARG A 143 3.21 -5.20 -7.03
C ARG A 143 3.95 -5.90 -8.18
N TYR A 144 4.41 -7.13 -7.95
CA TYR A 144 5.26 -7.84 -8.91
C TYR A 144 4.48 -8.52 -10.05
N LEU A 145 3.21 -8.87 -9.82
CA LEU A 145 2.37 -9.57 -10.80
C LEU A 145 1.41 -8.66 -11.57
N ALA A 146 1.16 -7.42 -11.10
CA ALA A 146 0.28 -6.48 -11.78
C ALA A 146 0.78 -6.14 -13.19
N LYS A 147 -0.16 -6.01 -14.13
CA LYS A 147 0.16 -5.60 -15.51
C LYS A 147 0.58 -4.14 -15.60
N ASP A 148 -0.01 -3.30 -14.75
CA ASP A 148 0.28 -1.88 -14.61
C ASP A 148 0.57 -1.58 -13.13
N PRO A 149 1.80 -1.17 -12.76
CA PRO A 149 2.14 -0.78 -11.40
C PRO A 149 1.27 0.36 -10.86
N ALA A 150 0.67 1.18 -11.72
CA ALA A 150 -0.23 2.24 -11.30
C ALA A 150 -1.42 1.69 -10.50
N ASP A 151 -1.95 0.51 -10.87
CA ASP A 151 -3.08 -0.12 -10.15
C ASP A 151 -2.74 -0.35 -8.67
N VAL A 152 -1.50 -0.76 -8.39
CA VAL A 152 -1.01 -1.02 -7.03
C VAL A 152 -0.75 0.27 -6.27
N VAL A 153 -0.25 1.31 -6.96
CA VAL A 153 -0.13 2.66 -6.38
C VAL A 153 -1.49 3.20 -5.94
N TRP A 154 -2.54 2.95 -6.73
CA TRP A 154 -3.90 3.36 -6.37
C TRP A 154 -4.54 2.49 -5.28
N ALA A 155 -4.17 1.22 -5.19
CA ALA A 155 -4.77 0.29 -4.24
C ALA A 155 -4.28 0.47 -2.80
N TYR A 156 -2.99 0.80 -2.58
CA TYR A 156 -2.38 0.76 -1.25
C TYR A 156 -1.87 2.12 -0.77
N PRO A 157 -2.13 2.55 0.48
CA PRO A 157 -1.69 3.85 1.01
C PRO A 157 -0.18 4.05 1.16
N CYS A 158 0.56 3.01 1.57
CA CYS A 158 2.00 3.06 1.91
C CYS A 158 2.41 4.21 2.85
N ASN A 159 1.64 4.50 3.90
CA ASN A 159 1.92 5.58 4.86
C ASN A 159 2.25 5.09 6.29
N LEU A 160 2.17 3.77 6.57
CA LEU A 160 2.25 3.23 7.94
C LEU A 160 3.53 3.64 8.67
N GLU A 161 4.70 3.53 8.04
CA GLU A 161 5.99 3.90 8.63
C GLU A 161 6.00 5.36 9.12
N ILE A 162 5.35 6.27 8.39
CA ILE A 162 5.24 7.69 8.78
C ILE A 162 4.30 7.84 9.97
N LEU A 163 3.19 7.10 9.98
CA LEU A 163 2.18 7.17 11.03
C LEU A 163 2.70 6.66 12.37
N GLU A 164 3.51 5.60 12.37
CA GLU A 164 4.11 5.02 13.57
C GLU A 164 5.23 5.88 14.17
N GLN A 165 5.91 6.69 13.35
CA GLN A 165 6.97 7.60 13.80
C GLN A 165 6.46 8.99 14.20
N ALA A 166 5.22 9.32 13.86
CA ALA A 166 4.62 10.60 14.19
C ALA A 166 4.30 10.69 15.69
N LEU A 167 4.67 11.81 16.33
CA LEU A 167 4.22 12.11 17.70
C LEU A 167 2.70 12.31 17.79
N GLY A 168 2.08 12.65 16.66
CA GLY A 168 0.65 12.81 16.45
C GLY A 168 0.38 13.27 15.03
N VAL A 169 -0.84 13.04 14.56
CA VAL A 169 -1.21 13.26 13.15
C VAL A 169 -2.29 14.32 13.06
N ILE A 170 -2.07 15.32 12.21
CA ILE A 170 -3.07 16.32 11.84
C ILE A 170 -3.59 15.99 10.44
N VAL A 171 -4.91 15.93 10.29
CA VAL A 171 -5.58 15.73 9.00
C VAL A 171 -6.60 16.82 8.74
N HIS A 172 -7.06 16.92 7.49
CA HIS A 172 -7.98 17.98 7.06
C HIS A 172 -9.44 17.58 6.92
N ALA A 173 -9.75 16.28 6.99
CA ALA A 173 -11.10 15.74 6.91
C ALA A 173 -11.29 14.53 7.83
N GLU A 174 -12.53 14.27 8.28
CA GLU A 174 -12.82 13.03 9.03
C GLU A 174 -12.67 11.79 8.15
N TYR A 175 -12.84 11.95 6.84
CA TYR A 175 -12.59 10.87 5.87
C TYR A 175 -11.21 10.21 6.04
N SER A 176 -10.15 10.98 6.29
CA SER A 176 -8.81 10.41 6.53
C SER A 176 -8.73 9.57 7.80
N ARG A 177 -9.48 9.91 8.85
CA ARG A 177 -9.59 9.09 10.08
C ARG A 177 -10.40 7.82 9.84
N ARG A 178 -11.46 7.90 9.01
CA ARG A 178 -12.21 6.70 8.57
C ARG A 178 -11.31 5.76 7.78
N LEU A 179 -10.47 6.29 6.89
CA LEU A 179 -9.46 5.50 6.16
C LEU A 179 -8.43 4.86 7.09
N ALA A 180 -7.95 5.59 8.12
CA ALA A 180 -7.05 5.01 9.12
C ALA A 180 -7.68 3.81 9.81
N LYS A 181 -8.93 3.93 10.24
CA LYS A 181 -9.71 2.84 10.84
C LYS A 181 -9.92 1.67 9.88
N GLU A 182 -10.24 1.94 8.62
CA GLU A 182 -10.46 0.92 7.58
C GLU A 182 -9.18 0.12 7.27
N TRP A 183 -8.05 0.81 7.09
CA TRP A 183 -6.79 0.17 6.71
C TRP A 183 -6.06 -0.50 7.88
N TYR A 184 -6.17 0.09 9.08
CA TYR A 184 -5.32 -0.28 10.20
C TYR A 184 -6.06 -0.75 11.45
N GLY A 185 -7.40 -0.66 11.47
CA GLY A 185 -8.24 -1.12 12.57
C GLY A 185 -8.64 -0.01 13.55
N GLU A 186 -9.56 -0.36 14.46
CA GLU A 186 -10.07 0.59 15.46
C GLU A 186 -9.00 1.07 16.45
N GLY A 187 -9.02 2.36 16.78
CA GLY A 187 -8.11 2.99 17.74
C GLY A 187 -6.80 3.48 17.12
N PHE A 188 -6.54 3.16 15.85
CA PHE A 188 -5.37 3.68 15.13
C PHE A 188 -5.43 5.21 14.99
N GLU A 189 -6.64 5.77 14.91
CA GLU A 189 -6.90 7.20 14.79
C GLU A 189 -6.91 7.97 16.13
N ASP A 190 -6.60 7.32 17.26
CA ASP A 190 -6.69 7.92 18.62
C ASP A 190 -5.72 9.08 18.81
N ASN A 191 -4.62 9.10 18.07
CA ASN A 191 -3.62 10.17 18.10
C ASN A 191 -3.74 11.12 16.90
N TRP A 192 -4.94 11.22 16.31
CA TRP A 192 -5.20 12.05 15.15
C TRP A 192 -6.16 13.19 15.49
N VAL A 193 -5.83 14.40 15.04
CA VAL A 193 -6.68 15.58 15.20
C VAL A 193 -7.05 16.14 13.82
N LYS A 194 -8.34 16.41 13.62
CA LYS A 194 -8.79 17.13 12.43
C LYS A 194 -8.62 18.63 12.64
N VAL A 195 -7.83 19.27 11.78
CA VAL A 195 -7.81 20.73 11.61
C VAL A 195 -8.35 21.04 10.21
N PRO A 196 -9.42 21.86 10.08
CA PRO A 196 -9.99 22.18 8.77
C PRO A 196 -8.94 22.68 7.77
N HIS A 197 -9.05 22.25 6.51
CA HIS A 197 -8.18 22.75 5.45
C HIS A 197 -8.36 24.26 5.30
N LEU A 198 -7.35 25.05 5.63
CA LEU A 198 -7.51 26.50 5.70
C LEU A 198 -7.74 27.15 4.33
N ARG A 199 -8.40 28.31 4.37
CA ARG A 199 -8.56 29.27 3.27
C ARG A 199 -8.62 30.68 3.81
N VAL A 200 -7.80 31.58 3.28
CA VAL A 200 -7.89 33.02 3.58
C VAL A 200 -9.25 33.56 3.11
N PRO A 201 -10.12 34.05 4.03
CA PRO A 201 -11.42 34.58 3.65
C PRO A 201 -11.28 35.92 2.92
N LEU A 202 -12.09 36.12 1.87
CA LEU A 202 -12.21 37.43 1.22
C LEU A 202 -13.01 38.40 2.11
N LEU A 203 -12.34 39.06 3.07
CA LEU A 203 -12.95 40.03 3.98
C LEU A 203 -12.93 41.45 3.39
N ASN A 204 -13.96 42.25 3.68
CA ASN A 204 -14.04 43.68 3.36
C ASN A 204 -13.95 44.05 1.86
N VAL A 205 -14.25 43.12 0.95
CA VAL A 205 -14.26 43.40 -0.48
C VAL A 205 -15.68 43.45 -1.03
N ASP A 206 -15.99 44.45 -1.86
CA ASP A 206 -17.24 44.53 -2.60
C ASP A 206 -17.26 43.45 -3.70
N ARG A 207 -17.95 42.34 -3.40
CA ARG A 207 -18.06 41.20 -4.32
C ARG A 207 -18.72 41.60 -5.64
N LYS A 208 -19.68 42.53 -5.64
CA LYS A 208 -20.32 42.97 -6.88
C LYS A 208 -19.31 43.69 -7.77
N ALA A 209 -18.48 44.55 -7.18
CA ALA A 209 -17.41 45.23 -7.89
C ALA A 209 -16.35 44.26 -8.43
N ILE A 210 -15.87 43.31 -7.61
CA ILE A 210 -14.89 42.29 -8.08
C ILE A 210 -15.48 41.45 -9.22
N ARG A 211 -16.73 40.99 -9.05
CA ARG A 211 -17.43 40.21 -10.08
C ARG A 211 -17.55 40.98 -11.38
N TYR A 212 -17.96 42.25 -11.31
CA TYR A 212 -18.10 43.11 -12.47
C TYR A 212 -16.76 43.28 -13.20
N ALA A 213 -15.68 43.59 -12.47
CA ALA A 213 -14.34 43.73 -13.03
C ALA A 213 -13.84 42.42 -13.67
N ALA A 214 -14.07 41.28 -13.03
CA ALA A 214 -13.69 39.97 -13.54
C ALA A 214 -14.44 39.61 -14.82
N ARG A 215 -15.76 39.85 -14.86
CA ARG A 215 -16.58 39.63 -16.07
C ARG A 215 -16.18 40.55 -17.22
N LEU A 216 -15.88 41.81 -16.95
CA LEU A 216 -15.37 42.74 -17.95
C LEU A 216 -14.04 42.24 -18.55
N LYS A 217 -13.11 41.78 -17.70
CA LYS A 217 -11.81 41.24 -18.12
C LYS A 217 -11.94 39.98 -18.98
N LEU A 218 -12.96 39.15 -18.71
CA LEU A 218 -13.24 37.90 -19.43
C LEU A 218 -14.20 38.08 -20.62
N GLY A 219 -14.70 39.30 -20.88
CA GLY A 219 -15.65 39.56 -21.97
C GLY A 219 -17.04 38.93 -21.75
N LEU A 220 -17.45 38.75 -20.49
CA LEU A 220 -18.73 38.17 -20.09
C LEU A 220 -19.79 39.25 -19.88
N ALA A 221 -21.02 39.00 -20.32
CA ALA A 221 -22.11 39.93 -20.07
C ALA A 221 -22.58 39.86 -18.60
N GLU A 222 -23.20 40.94 -18.12
CA GLU A 222 -23.70 40.99 -16.73
C GLU A 222 -24.83 39.99 -16.48
N ASN A 223 -25.62 39.65 -17.49
CA ASN A 223 -26.72 38.71 -17.37
C ASN A 223 -26.34 37.26 -17.72
N ASP A 224 -25.08 37.00 -18.10
CA ASP A 224 -24.64 35.64 -18.39
C ASP A 224 -24.67 34.81 -17.09
N LEU A 225 -25.10 33.55 -17.17
CA LEU A 225 -24.92 32.56 -16.11
C LEU A 225 -23.69 31.71 -16.44
N VAL A 226 -22.67 31.77 -15.58
CA VAL A 226 -21.38 31.13 -15.81
C VAL A 226 -21.21 29.96 -14.84
N ILE A 227 -21.12 28.75 -15.41
CA ILE A 227 -20.88 27.51 -14.67
C ILE A 227 -19.43 27.12 -14.87
N CYS A 228 -18.69 26.93 -13.78
CA CYS A 228 -17.28 26.58 -13.83
C CYS A 228 -16.96 25.28 -13.12
N SER A 229 -16.05 24.48 -13.69
CA SER A 229 -15.32 23.42 -12.98
C SER A 229 -13.85 23.83 -12.91
N PHE A 230 -13.24 23.70 -11.73
CA PHE A 230 -11.88 24.21 -11.47
C PHE A 230 -10.88 23.10 -11.15
N GLY A 231 -9.66 23.26 -11.65
CA GLY A 231 -8.54 22.35 -11.45
C GLY A 231 -8.34 21.40 -12.62
N PHE A 232 -7.34 20.52 -12.53
CA PHE A 232 -6.96 19.61 -13.60
C PHE A 232 -8.08 18.63 -14.01
N LEU A 233 -8.30 18.43 -15.32
CA LEU A 233 -9.42 17.66 -15.87
C LEU A 233 -9.11 16.15 -15.95
N GLY A 234 -8.80 15.53 -14.80
CA GLY A 234 -8.58 14.09 -14.70
C GLY A 234 -9.86 13.24 -14.77
N PRO A 235 -9.77 11.93 -15.07
CA PRO A 235 -10.93 11.01 -15.08
C PRO A 235 -11.70 10.99 -13.74
N HIS A 236 -10.97 11.01 -12.63
CA HIS A 236 -11.49 11.05 -11.26
C HIS A 236 -12.25 12.34 -10.91
N LYS A 237 -12.29 13.34 -11.80
CA LYS A 237 -12.98 14.64 -11.59
C LYS A 237 -14.36 14.70 -12.26
N LEU A 238 -14.75 13.62 -12.96
CA LEU A 238 -16.06 13.45 -13.59
C LEU A 238 -16.51 14.62 -14.51
N ASN A 239 -15.58 15.40 -15.07
CA ASN A 239 -15.91 16.52 -15.97
C ASN A 239 -16.74 16.10 -17.20
N HIS A 240 -16.58 14.86 -17.66
CA HIS A 240 -17.43 14.28 -18.71
C HIS A 240 -18.92 14.18 -18.30
N LYS A 241 -19.22 13.87 -17.04
CA LYS A 241 -20.60 13.86 -16.51
C LYS A 241 -21.18 15.25 -16.48
N LEU A 242 -20.39 16.24 -16.06
CA LEU A 242 -20.81 17.65 -16.12
C LEU A 242 -21.10 18.10 -17.55
N LEU A 243 -20.20 17.81 -18.49
CA LEU A 243 -20.43 18.17 -19.90
C LEU A 243 -21.71 17.52 -20.45
N SER A 244 -21.91 16.21 -20.21
CA SER A 244 -23.12 15.50 -20.65
C SER A 244 -24.39 16.05 -20.01
N ALA A 245 -24.39 16.28 -18.69
CA ALA A 245 -25.54 16.83 -17.99
C ALA A 245 -25.87 18.26 -18.45
N TRP A 246 -24.85 19.11 -18.65
CA TRP A 246 -25.06 20.46 -19.17
C TRP A 246 -25.68 20.42 -20.58
N LEU A 247 -25.15 19.60 -21.48
CA LEU A 247 -25.68 19.42 -22.84
C LEU A 247 -27.11 18.87 -22.88
N ALA A 248 -27.48 18.03 -21.90
CA ALA A 248 -28.83 17.47 -21.77
C ALA A 248 -29.81 18.41 -21.03
N SER A 249 -29.32 19.47 -20.40
CA SER A 249 -30.14 20.42 -19.64
C SER A 249 -30.67 21.57 -20.53
N PRO A 250 -31.73 22.29 -20.09
CA PRO A 250 -32.20 23.48 -20.78
C PRO A 250 -31.15 24.58 -20.95
N LEU A 251 -30.10 24.59 -20.09
CA LEU A 251 -29.02 25.58 -20.12
C LEU A 251 -28.27 25.55 -21.46
N ALA A 252 -28.13 24.38 -22.09
CA ALA A 252 -27.48 24.28 -23.39
C ALA A 252 -28.27 24.98 -24.52
N SER A 253 -29.56 25.27 -24.33
CA SER A 253 -30.34 26.04 -25.31
C SER A 253 -30.31 27.54 -25.04
N ASP A 254 -29.94 27.98 -23.83
CA ASP A 254 -29.97 29.39 -23.41
C ASP A 254 -28.68 30.13 -23.79
N LEU A 255 -28.79 31.18 -24.62
CA LEU A 255 -27.66 31.97 -25.12
C LEU A 255 -26.88 32.70 -24.02
N HIS A 256 -27.49 32.89 -22.84
CA HIS A 256 -26.85 33.51 -21.69
C HIS A 256 -26.11 32.51 -20.78
N CYS A 257 -26.19 31.21 -21.04
CA CYS A 257 -25.51 30.19 -20.23
C CYS A 257 -24.15 29.80 -20.83
N ARG A 258 -23.10 29.76 -20.01
CA ARG A 258 -21.76 29.31 -20.40
C ARG A 258 -21.21 28.24 -19.45
N LEU A 259 -20.45 27.30 -19.99
CA LEU A 259 -19.76 26.26 -19.24
C LEU A 259 -18.25 26.38 -19.45
N VAL A 260 -17.48 26.55 -18.38
CA VAL A 260 -16.04 26.76 -18.47
C VAL A 260 -15.30 25.77 -17.57
N PHE A 261 -14.40 25.00 -18.16
CA PHE A 261 -13.45 24.17 -17.43
C PHE A 261 -12.15 24.95 -17.27
N VAL A 262 -11.93 25.42 -16.05
CA VAL A 262 -10.77 26.24 -15.67
C VAL A 262 -9.66 25.32 -15.18
N GLY A 263 -8.88 24.80 -16.13
CA GLY A 263 -7.79 23.88 -15.86
C GLY A 263 -7.27 23.16 -17.10
N GLU A 264 -6.11 22.53 -16.94
CA GLU A 264 -5.48 21.77 -18.01
C GLU A 264 -6.18 20.44 -18.28
N ASN A 265 -6.31 20.10 -19.56
CA ASN A 265 -6.90 18.84 -20.01
C ASN A 265 -5.90 17.70 -19.81
N TYR A 266 -6.33 16.61 -19.14
CA TYR A 266 -5.51 15.41 -18.93
C TYR A 266 -4.97 14.80 -20.24
N GLY A 267 -5.68 15.00 -21.36
CA GLY A 267 -5.39 14.32 -22.59
C GLY A 267 -5.80 12.84 -22.53
N GLY A 268 -5.10 12.00 -23.29
CA GLY A 268 -5.46 10.58 -23.43
C GLY A 268 -6.87 10.37 -24.00
N GLU A 269 -7.41 9.15 -23.87
CA GLU A 269 -8.76 8.85 -24.38
C GLU A 269 -9.84 9.68 -23.68
N TYR A 270 -9.73 9.87 -22.36
CA TYR A 270 -10.66 10.64 -21.56
C TYR A 270 -10.77 12.10 -22.01
N GLY A 271 -9.64 12.81 -22.06
CA GLY A 271 -9.59 14.21 -22.47
C GLY A 271 -9.97 14.40 -23.94
N ASN A 272 -9.60 13.46 -24.80
CA ASN A 272 -9.99 13.49 -26.22
C ASN A 272 -11.50 13.29 -26.39
N LYS A 273 -12.12 12.41 -25.61
CA LYS A 273 -13.57 12.22 -25.61
C LYS A 273 -14.30 13.49 -25.18
N LEU A 274 -13.83 14.14 -24.11
CA LEU A 274 -14.38 15.41 -23.62
C LEU A 274 -14.37 16.48 -24.73
N VAL A 275 -13.22 16.66 -25.39
CA VAL A 275 -13.03 17.63 -26.48
C VAL A 275 -13.89 17.30 -27.69
N ARG A 276 -13.99 16.02 -28.09
CA ARG A 276 -14.86 15.58 -29.19
C ARG A 276 -16.34 15.86 -28.89
N THR A 277 -16.81 15.52 -27.69
CA THR A 277 -18.20 15.77 -27.27
C THR A 277 -18.50 17.26 -27.30
N TRP A 278 -17.61 18.10 -26.77
CA TRP A 278 -17.72 19.56 -26.83
C TRP A 278 -17.83 20.08 -28.27
N HIS A 279 -16.85 19.78 -29.14
CA HIS A 279 -16.85 20.29 -30.52
C HIS A 279 -18.02 19.78 -31.38
N SER A 280 -18.55 18.59 -31.07
CA SER A 280 -19.71 18.03 -31.78
C SER A 280 -21.05 18.64 -31.35
N SER A 281 -21.08 19.49 -30.32
CA SER A 281 -22.31 20.05 -29.77
C SER A 281 -22.74 21.34 -30.49
N LEU A 282 -24.06 21.57 -30.56
CA LEU A 282 -24.64 22.82 -31.08
C LEU A 282 -24.31 24.06 -30.23
N SER A 283 -23.66 23.86 -29.08
CA SER A 283 -23.34 24.90 -28.09
C SER A 283 -21.84 25.11 -27.92
N ALA A 284 -21.04 24.64 -28.87
CA ALA A 284 -19.59 24.65 -28.78
C ALA A 284 -19.01 26.05 -28.44
N ASP A 285 -19.60 27.11 -28.98
CA ASP A 285 -19.17 28.51 -28.76
C ASP A 285 -19.38 29.03 -27.33
N ARG A 286 -20.11 28.29 -26.47
CA ARG A 286 -20.40 28.64 -25.08
C ARG A 286 -19.73 27.72 -24.06
N ILE A 287 -18.95 26.75 -24.54
CA ILE A 287 -18.16 25.85 -23.72
C ILE A 287 -16.69 26.21 -23.93
N GLU A 288 -15.91 26.26 -22.86
CA GLU A 288 -14.48 26.60 -22.92
C GLU A 288 -13.65 25.69 -22.01
N ILE A 289 -12.45 25.31 -22.45
CA ILE A 289 -11.40 24.73 -21.61
C ILE A 289 -10.21 25.68 -21.67
N THR A 290 -9.86 26.28 -20.53
CA THR A 290 -8.85 27.37 -20.50
C THR A 290 -7.43 26.87 -20.72
N GLY A 291 -7.17 25.57 -20.54
CA GLY A 291 -5.83 25.06 -20.31
C GLY A 291 -5.32 25.45 -18.91
N TRP A 292 -4.02 25.31 -18.68
CA TRP A 292 -3.40 25.70 -17.41
C TRP A 292 -3.66 27.20 -17.13
N ALA A 293 -4.42 27.48 -16.08
CA ALA A 293 -4.75 28.84 -15.68
C ALA A 293 -3.80 29.30 -14.58
N GLU A 294 -3.01 30.34 -14.86
CA GLU A 294 -2.19 30.99 -13.84
C GLU A 294 -3.06 31.60 -12.72
N ARG A 295 -2.46 31.80 -11.54
CA ARG A 295 -3.17 32.19 -10.30
C ARG A 295 -4.09 33.40 -10.47
N GLU A 296 -3.68 34.40 -11.25
CA GLU A 296 -4.51 35.59 -11.51
C GLU A 296 -5.75 35.25 -12.36
N LEU A 297 -5.57 34.49 -13.44
CA LEU A 297 -6.67 34.07 -14.31
C LEU A 297 -7.64 33.14 -13.57
N TYR A 298 -7.11 32.20 -12.78
CA TYR A 298 -7.88 31.30 -11.93
C TYR A 298 -8.78 32.07 -10.94
N ARG A 299 -8.21 33.06 -10.23
CA ARG A 299 -8.98 33.95 -9.33
C ARG A 299 -10.00 34.81 -10.08
N THR A 300 -9.69 35.23 -11.30
CA THR A 300 -10.62 36.00 -12.15
C THR A 300 -11.84 35.15 -12.49
N TRP A 301 -11.66 33.88 -12.87
CA TRP A 301 -12.78 32.97 -13.13
C TRP A 301 -13.60 32.67 -11.88
N LEU A 302 -12.97 32.44 -10.72
CA LEU A 302 -13.69 32.26 -9.44
C LEU A 302 -14.56 33.46 -9.09
N ALA A 303 -14.09 34.68 -9.35
CA ALA A 303 -14.86 35.90 -9.14
C ALA A 303 -16.04 36.06 -10.13
N ALA A 304 -15.86 35.62 -11.38
CA ALA A 304 -16.83 35.78 -12.45
C ALA A 304 -17.91 34.68 -12.52
N ALA A 305 -17.64 33.49 -11.99
CA ALA A 305 -18.56 32.36 -11.99
C ALA A 305 -19.81 32.58 -11.12
N ASP A 306 -20.91 31.90 -11.44
CA ASP A 306 -22.15 31.85 -10.63
C ASP A 306 -22.26 30.52 -9.88
N ILE A 307 -21.94 29.42 -10.58
CA ILE A 307 -22.04 28.05 -10.08
C ILE A 307 -20.68 27.39 -10.22
N GLY A 308 -20.20 26.78 -9.13
CA GLY A 308 -19.03 25.90 -9.17
C GLY A 308 -19.48 24.45 -9.17
N VAL A 309 -18.94 23.61 -10.05
CA VAL A 309 -19.21 22.17 -10.05
C VAL A 309 -17.91 21.42 -9.82
N GLN A 310 -17.87 20.64 -8.74
CA GLN A 310 -16.69 19.90 -8.31
C GLN A 310 -17.08 18.46 -7.96
N LEU A 311 -17.01 17.59 -8.96
CA LEU A 311 -17.37 16.19 -8.82
C LEU A 311 -16.12 15.34 -8.63
N ARG A 312 -16.27 14.20 -7.94
CA ARG A 312 -15.19 13.23 -7.75
C ARG A 312 -15.65 11.80 -7.88
N ASP A 313 -14.71 10.98 -8.29
CA ASP A 313 -14.67 9.55 -8.10
C ASP A 313 -13.26 9.19 -7.65
N LEU A 314 -13.04 8.01 -7.07
CA LEU A 314 -11.72 7.51 -6.67
C LEU A 314 -10.88 8.51 -5.84
N SER A 315 -11.27 8.74 -4.58
CA SER A 315 -10.49 9.54 -3.61
C SER A 315 -9.43 8.70 -2.88
N ARG A 316 -8.31 9.34 -2.55
CA ARG A 316 -7.21 8.80 -1.74
C ARG A 316 -7.07 9.52 -0.39
N GLY A 317 -8.19 10.01 0.13
CA GLY A 317 -8.22 10.73 1.41
C GLY A 317 -7.82 12.20 1.32
N GLU A 318 -7.66 12.75 0.12
CA GLU A 318 -7.27 14.15 -0.09
C GLU A 318 -8.43 15.12 0.19
N THR A 319 -8.10 16.35 0.59
CA THR A 319 -9.10 17.43 0.74
C THR A 319 -9.07 18.36 -0.46
N SER A 320 -10.21 18.56 -1.12
CA SER A 320 -10.26 19.32 -2.38
C SER A 320 -10.22 20.83 -2.15
N GLY A 321 -9.04 21.43 -2.27
CA GLY A 321 -8.86 22.89 -2.19
C GLY A 321 -9.76 23.68 -3.14
N THR A 322 -10.04 23.17 -4.34
CA THR A 322 -10.89 23.85 -5.35
C THR A 322 -12.36 23.96 -4.95
N VAL A 323 -12.85 23.07 -4.08
CA VAL A 323 -14.22 23.18 -3.52
C VAL A 323 -14.27 24.35 -2.55
N LEU A 324 -13.27 24.43 -1.66
CA LEU A 324 -13.17 25.53 -0.70
C LEU A 324 -12.93 26.87 -1.39
N ASP A 325 -12.24 26.90 -2.54
CA ASP A 325 -12.10 28.10 -3.35
C ASP A 325 -13.48 28.58 -3.88
N CYS A 326 -14.29 27.68 -4.45
CA CYS A 326 -15.65 28.00 -4.87
C CYS A 326 -16.49 28.56 -3.71
N MET A 327 -16.40 27.91 -2.53
CA MET A 327 -17.09 28.35 -1.32
C MET A 327 -16.61 29.72 -0.84
N ASN A 328 -15.30 29.98 -0.89
CA ASN A 328 -14.70 31.25 -0.45
C ASN A 328 -15.16 32.43 -1.32
N TYR A 329 -15.29 32.22 -2.63
CA TYR A 329 -15.87 33.20 -3.57
C TYR A 329 -17.40 33.25 -3.54
N GLY A 330 -18.04 32.44 -2.69
CA GLY A 330 -19.48 32.41 -2.48
C GLY A 330 -20.26 31.91 -3.70
N LEU A 331 -19.69 30.98 -4.47
CA LEU A 331 -20.37 30.31 -5.57
C LEU A 331 -21.40 29.30 -5.04
N ALA A 332 -22.52 29.14 -5.74
CA ALA A 332 -23.40 27.99 -5.50
C ALA A 332 -22.66 26.73 -5.97
N THR A 333 -22.20 25.91 -5.03
CA THR A 333 -21.28 24.81 -5.34
C THR A 333 -22.00 23.47 -5.37
N ILE A 334 -21.93 22.74 -6.48
CA ILE A 334 -22.42 21.36 -6.62
C ILE A 334 -21.25 20.39 -6.42
N VAL A 335 -21.44 19.40 -5.55
CA VAL A 335 -20.50 18.31 -5.28
C VAL A 335 -21.26 16.99 -5.21
N ASN A 336 -20.57 15.85 -5.27
CA ASN A 336 -21.12 14.57 -4.85
C ASN A 336 -20.50 14.13 -3.52
N ALA A 337 -21.22 13.30 -2.75
CA ALA A 337 -20.84 12.84 -1.42
C ALA A 337 -19.70 11.81 -1.44
N HIS A 338 -18.57 12.17 -2.06
CA HIS A 338 -17.41 11.32 -2.26
C HIS A 338 -16.22 11.79 -1.43
N GLY A 339 -15.56 10.85 -0.75
CA GLY A 339 -14.39 11.12 0.10
C GLY A 339 -14.61 12.25 1.11
N SER A 340 -13.70 13.22 1.15
CA SER A 340 -13.79 14.38 2.05
C SER A 340 -14.97 15.31 1.77
N MET A 341 -15.54 15.30 0.56
CA MET A 341 -16.69 16.15 0.24
C MET A 341 -17.97 15.71 0.94
N ALA A 342 -18.08 14.42 1.31
CA ALA A 342 -19.22 13.91 2.07
C ALA A 342 -19.37 14.58 3.46
N ASP A 343 -18.28 15.13 4.01
CA ASP A 343 -18.27 15.78 5.32
C ASP A 343 -18.66 17.27 5.26
N LEU A 344 -18.94 17.82 4.07
CA LEU A 344 -19.30 19.24 3.91
C LEU A 344 -20.73 19.53 4.40
N PRO A 345 -20.99 20.74 4.97
CA PRO A 345 -22.34 21.11 5.40
C PRO A 345 -23.34 21.12 4.24
N VAL A 346 -24.39 20.31 4.34
CA VAL A 346 -25.43 20.15 3.29
C VAL A 346 -26.21 21.42 2.97
N ASN A 347 -26.17 22.44 3.84
CA ASN A 347 -26.79 23.74 3.63
C ASN A 347 -25.85 24.76 2.93
N ALA A 348 -24.57 24.42 2.77
CA ALA A 348 -23.54 25.26 2.15
C ALA A 348 -23.20 24.83 0.72
N VAL A 349 -23.54 23.60 0.33
CA VAL A 349 -23.32 23.04 -1.01
C VAL A 349 -24.56 22.28 -1.47
N TRP A 350 -24.73 22.13 -2.78
CA TRP A 350 -25.65 21.14 -3.31
C TRP A 350 -24.96 19.79 -3.34
N MET A 351 -25.31 18.91 -2.40
CA MET A 351 -24.74 17.57 -2.26
C MET A 351 -25.53 16.55 -3.07
N LEU A 352 -24.92 16.00 -4.12
CA LEU A 352 -25.40 14.81 -4.80
C LEU A 352 -25.01 13.55 -4.01
N PRO A 353 -25.72 12.42 -4.18
CA PRO A 353 -25.26 11.13 -3.68
C PRO A 353 -23.85 10.79 -4.20
N ASP A 354 -23.10 9.94 -3.49
CA ASP A 354 -21.75 9.52 -3.90
C ASP A 354 -21.73 9.00 -5.35
N LYS A 355 -22.55 7.98 -5.60
CA LYS A 355 -22.92 7.53 -6.95
C LYS A 355 -24.27 8.15 -7.31
N PHE A 356 -24.26 9.04 -8.29
CA PHE A 356 -25.44 9.78 -8.75
C PHE A 356 -25.77 9.46 -10.21
N ALA A 357 -27.04 9.57 -10.56
CA ALA A 357 -27.52 9.46 -11.92
C ALA A 357 -27.50 10.83 -12.63
N ASP A 358 -27.46 10.80 -13.96
CA ASP A 358 -27.27 12.03 -14.77
C ASP A 358 -28.44 13.01 -14.59
N ASP A 359 -29.66 12.50 -14.38
CA ASP A 359 -30.87 13.27 -14.09
C ASP A 359 -30.75 14.10 -12.81
N GLN A 360 -30.09 13.59 -11.77
CA GLN A 360 -29.87 14.32 -10.51
C GLN A 360 -28.94 15.52 -10.70
N LEU A 361 -27.89 15.38 -11.51
CA LEU A 361 -27.00 16.50 -11.85
C LEU A 361 -27.71 17.51 -12.76
N ILE A 362 -28.52 17.04 -13.72
CA ILE A 362 -29.35 17.90 -14.57
C ILE A 362 -30.36 18.70 -13.71
N GLU A 363 -31.01 18.05 -12.75
CA GLU A 363 -31.95 18.70 -11.82
C GLU A 363 -31.24 19.78 -11.00
N ALA A 364 -30.06 19.49 -10.45
CA ALA A 364 -29.27 20.46 -9.70
C ALA A 364 -28.92 21.68 -10.56
N LEU A 365 -28.40 21.47 -11.77
CA LEU A 365 -28.06 22.54 -12.71
C LEU A 365 -29.29 23.36 -13.10
N THR A 366 -30.39 22.70 -13.44
CA THR A 366 -31.64 23.35 -13.89
C THR A 366 -32.28 24.15 -12.76
N THR A 367 -32.32 23.59 -11.55
CA THR A 367 -32.83 24.27 -10.36
C THR A 367 -32.00 25.50 -10.05
N LEU A 368 -30.67 25.36 -10.01
CA LEU A 368 -29.80 26.49 -9.76
C LEU A 368 -29.90 27.52 -10.88
N TRP A 369 -30.08 27.15 -12.16
CA TRP A 369 -30.28 28.10 -13.26
C TRP A 369 -31.56 28.94 -13.09
N HIS A 370 -32.68 28.32 -12.72
CA HIS A 370 -33.95 29.03 -12.51
C HIS A 370 -34.00 29.85 -11.22
N ASP A 371 -33.49 29.32 -10.10
CA ASP A 371 -33.66 29.90 -8.77
C ASP A 371 -32.41 30.66 -8.30
N SER A 372 -32.35 31.95 -8.66
CA SER A 372 -31.29 32.85 -8.21
C SER A 372 -31.27 33.05 -6.68
N GLY A 373 -32.41 32.94 -5.99
CA GLY A 373 -32.51 33.06 -4.54
C GLY A 373 -31.80 31.90 -3.85
N ARG A 374 -32.03 30.68 -4.34
CA ARG A 374 -31.34 29.47 -3.87
C ARG A 374 -29.84 29.50 -4.16
N ARG A 375 -29.42 29.95 -5.36
CA ARG A 375 -27.99 30.16 -5.68
C ARG A 375 -27.32 31.09 -4.67
N ASN A 376 -27.92 32.24 -4.42
CA ASN A 376 -27.38 33.25 -3.50
C ASN A 376 -27.34 32.73 -2.06
N THR A 377 -28.35 31.98 -1.63
CA THR A 377 -28.41 31.40 -0.28
C THR A 377 -27.30 30.37 -0.06
N LEU A 378 -27.11 29.44 -1.00
CA LEU A 378 -26.01 28.46 -0.95
C LEU A 378 -24.65 29.15 -0.90
N GLY A 379 -24.41 30.11 -1.82
CA GLY A 379 -23.16 30.86 -1.86
C GLY A 379 -22.88 31.67 -0.58
N LYS A 380 -23.93 32.19 0.08
CA LYS A 380 -23.80 32.88 1.36
C LYS A 380 -23.39 31.92 2.47
N HIS A 381 -24.10 30.80 2.64
CA HIS A 381 -23.76 29.80 3.66
C HIS A 381 -22.35 29.21 3.43
N ALA A 382 -21.98 28.96 2.17
CA ALA A 382 -20.63 28.51 1.81
C ALA A 382 -19.54 29.46 2.34
N ARG A 383 -19.73 30.77 2.16
CA ARG A 383 -18.79 31.77 2.66
C ARG A 383 -18.79 31.86 4.18
N GLU A 384 -19.95 31.75 4.83
CA GLU A 384 -20.05 31.70 6.29
C GLU A 384 -19.25 30.53 6.87
N VAL A 385 -19.31 29.36 6.22
CA VAL A 385 -18.48 28.20 6.59
C VAL A 385 -16.98 28.53 6.49
N ILE A 386 -16.54 29.16 5.39
CA ILE A 386 -15.13 29.55 5.21
C ILE A 386 -14.68 30.53 6.29
N CYS A 387 -15.45 31.59 6.53
CA CYS A 387 -15.12 32.62 7.53
C CYS A 387 -15.08 32.06 8.95
N ASN A 388 -15.97 31.11 9.29
CA ASN A 388 -16.08 30.61 10.66
C ASN A 388 -15.12 29.47 10.96
N PHE A 389 -14.84 28.58 10.01
CA PHE A 389 -14.13 27.32 10.26
C PHE A 389 -12.81 27.16 9.50
N HIS A 390 -12.66 27.78 8.33
CA HIS A 390 -11.47 27.58 7.48
C HIS A 390 -10.49 28.76 7.52
N GLN A 391 -10.82 29.87 8.18
CA GLN A 391 -9.92 31.02 8.26
C GLN A 391 -8.59 30.66 8.95
N PRO A 392 -7.42 31.14 8.46
CA PRO A 392 -6.12 30.71 8.96
C PRO A 392 -5.90 30.94 10.46
N ARG A 393 -6.43 32.05 11.01
CA ARG A 393 -6.34 32.34 12.44
C ARG A 393 -7.03 31.29 13.32
N HIS A 394 -8.18 30.78 12.88
CA HIS A 394 -8.88 29.73 13.62
C HIS A 394 -8.10 28.41 13.52
N CYS A 395 -7.67 28.04 12.30
CA CYS A 395 -6.86 26.85 12.08
C CYS A 395 -5.55 26.90 12.88
N ALA A 396 -4.83 28.01 12.91
CA ALA A 396 -3.57 28.17 13.64
C ALA A 396 -3.72 27.92 15.16
N LYS A 397 -4.86 28.31 15.76
CA LYS A 397 -5.19 27.97 17.15
C LYS A 397 -5.39 26.47 17.34
N LEU A 398 -6.11 25.81 16.42
CA LEU A 398 -6.31 24.36 16.46
C LEU A 398 -5.00 23.59 16.25
N TYR A 399 -4.13 24.06 15.34
CA TYR A 399 -2.77 23.55 15.17
C TYR A 399 -1.98 23.65 16.46
N THR A 400 -2.00 24.82 17.10
CA THR A 400 -1.28 25.05 18.35
C THR A 400 -1.77 24.09 19.44
N GLN A 401 -3.09 23.96 19.61
CA GLN A 401 -3.66 23.02 20.56
C GLN A 401 -3.24 21.57 20.26
N ALA A 402 -3.35 21.13 19.01
CA ALA A 402 -2.99 19.76 18.62
C ALA A 402 -1.50 19.47 18.84
N ILE A 403 -0.60 20.36 18.39
CA ILE A 403 0.84 20.21 18.56
C ILE A 403 1.18 20.12 20.04
N GLU A 404 0.70 21.06 20.86
CA GLU A 404 1.02 21.05 22.29
C GLU A 404 0.43 19.83 23.01
N ASP A 405 -0.77 19.38 22.65
CA ASP A 405 -1.37 18.17 23.23
C ASP A 405 -0.56 16.92 22.89
N PHE A 406 -0.08 16.79 21.63
CA PHE A 406 0.77 15.67 21.22
C PHE A 406 2.11 15.67 21.96
N TYR A 407 2.79 16.81 22.06
CA TYR A 407 4.05 16.91 22.81
C TYR A 407 3.86 16.70 24.32
N ASN A 408 2.76 17.19 24.90
CA ASN A 408 2.42 16.94 26.29
C ASN A 408 2.14 15.46 26.55
N LYS A 409 1.41 14.81 25.63
CA LYS A 409 1.13 13.37 25.68
C LYS A 409 2.41 12.56 25.54
N ALA A 410 3.24 12.85 24.54
CA ALA A 410 4.56 12.22 24.34
C ALA A 410 5.46 12.40 25.57
N THR A 411 5.52 13.60 26.15
CA THR A 411 6.29 13.87 27.37
C THR A 411 5.73 13.11 28.58
N ARG A 412 4.41 12.92 28.69
CA ARG A 412 3.79 12.13 29.76
C ARG A 412 4.04 10.64 29.59
N TYR A 413 3.91 10.11 28.38
CA TYR A 413 4.28 8.72 28.07
C TYR A 413 5.77 8.49 28.37
N ASN A 414 6.65 9.39 27.90
CA ASN A 414 8.07 9.40 28.22
C ASN A 414 8.39 9.76 29.68
N LYS A 415 7.43 10.20 30.49
CA LYS A 415 7.59 10.38 31.95
C LYS A 415 7.10 9.16 32.74
N THR A 416 6.09 8.44 32.25
CA THR A 416 5.76 7.09 32.74
C THR A 416 6.80 6.07 32.30
N SER A 417 7.54 6.33 31.22
CA SER A 417 8.76 5.65 30.79
C SER A 417 9.90 6.67 30.69
N ALA A 418 10.33 7.23 31.84
CA ALA A 418 11.51 8.10 32.00
C ALA A 418 12.84 7.49 31.47
N GLU A 419 12.73 6.32 30.86
CA GLU A 419 13.78 5.45 30.37
C GLU A 419 14.14 5.76 28.92
N LEU A 420 13.28 6.21 28.01
CA LEU A 420 13.63 6.27 26.58
C LEU A 420 14.67 7.36 26.23
N PRO A 421 14.43 8.65 26.55
CA PRO A 421 15.45 9.68 26.34
C PRO A 421 16.68 9.44 27.21
N ALA A 422 16.50 8.98 28.45
CA ALA A 422 17.62 8.63 29.34
C ALA A 422 18.39 7.39 28.88
N LEU A 423 17.76 6.44 28.18
CA LEU A 423 18.37 5.25 27.57
C LEU A 423 19.11 5.64 26.30
N VAL A 424 18.54 6.52 25.47
CA VAL A 424 19.22 7.06 24.29
C VAL A 424 20.43 7.90 24.72
N ASP A 425 20.28 8.75 25.73
CA ASP A 425 21.38 9.52 26.32
C ASP A 425 22.41 8.59 26.98
N ALA A 426 21.99 7.56 27.73
CA ALA A 426 22.90 6.58 28.33
C ALA A 426 23.58 5.69 27.30
N ILE A 427 22.90 5.35 26.18
CA ILE A 427 23.46 4.63 25.04
C ILE A 427 24.47 5.54 24.33
N ALA A 428 24.14 6.80 24.08
CA ALA A 428 25.05 7.76 23.44
C ALA A 428 26.27 8.05 24.31
N ASP A 429 26.09 8.13 25.63
CA ASP A 429 27.18 8.22 26.61
C ASP A 429 27.99 6.91 26.64
N ALA A 430 27.36 5.74 26.51
CA ALA A 430 28.04 4.44 26.43
C ALA A 430 28.72 4.16 25.08
N ASP A 431 28.29 4.79 23.98
CA ASP A 431 28.93 4.76 22.66
C ASP A 431 30.29 5.50 22.66
N THR A 432 30.56 6.24 23.74
CA THR A 432 31.91 6.77 24.04
C THR A 432 32.78 5.85 24.91
N ASP A 433 32.24 4.70 25.37
CA ASP A 433 32.98 3.68 26.12
C ASP A 433 33.50 2.59 25.15
N PRO A 434 34.81 2.52 24.84
CA PRO A 434 35.38 1.54 23.91
C PRO A 434 35.34 0.07 24.40
N GLY A 435 34.56 -0.23 25.45
CA GLY A 435 34.48 -1.52 26.13
C GLY A 435 33.28 -2.42 25.76
N LEU A 436 32.24 -1.92 25.09
CA LEU A 436 31.07 -2.74 24.73
C LEU A 436 31.33 -3.59 23.49
N SER A 437 31.13 -4.91 23.62
CA SER A 437 31.21 -5.85 22.51
C SER A 437 30.01 -5.70 21.55
N LEU A 438 30.18 -6.14 20.30
CA LEU A 438 29.11 -6.12 19.29
C LEU A 438 27.86 -6.91 19.72
N ASP A 439 28.06 -7.94 20.55
CA ASP A 439 26.99 -8.77 21.11
C ASP A 439 26.18 -8.02 22.17
N GLU A 440 26.82 -7.17 22.97
CA GLU A 440 26.15 -6.32 23.96
C GLU A 440 25.30 -5.26 23.27
N TRP A 441 25.82 -4.60 22.23
CA TRP A 441 25.06 -3.67 21.40
C TRP A 441 23.84 -4.32 20.76
N SER A 442 24.00 -5.52 20.20
CA SER A 442 22.90 -6.28 19.62
C SER A 442 21.82 -6.59 20.67
N ARG A 443 22.22 -7.00 21.88
CA ARG A 443 21.28 -7.27 22.99
C ARG A 443 20.53 -6.00 23.43
N HIS A 444 21.23 -4.87 23.57
CA HIS A 444 20.60 -3.59 23.93
C HIS A 444 19.60 -3.12 22.86
N SER A 445 19.95 -3.25 21.59
CA SER A 445 19.05 -2.95 20.47
C SER A 445 17.79 -3.84 20.53
N SER A 446 17.94 -5.15 20.65
CA SER A 446 16.80 -6.08 20.74
C SER A 446 15.91 -5.79 21.95
N GLN A 447 16.48 -5.49 23.12
CA GLN A 447 15.70 -5.13 24.32
C GLN A 447 14.94 -3.82 24.14
N SER A 448 15.54 -2.83 23.48
CA SER A 448 14.90 -1.55 23.19
C SER A 448 13.70 -1.75 22.27
N VAL A 449 13.86 -2.46 21.15
CA VAL A 449 12.75 -2.74 20.22
C VAL A 449 11.63 -3.52 20.91
N ASN A 450 11.97 -4.49 21.75
CA ASN A 450 10.99 -5.31 22.48
C ASN A 450 10.17 -4.51 23.52
N ASN A 451 10.76 -3.46 24.11
CA ASN A 451 10.12 -2.65 25.13
C ASN A 451 9.39 -1.42 24.57
N PHE A 452 9.71 -1.02 23.34
CA PHE A 452 9.14 0.14 22.66
C PHE A 452 8.49 -0.28 21.33
N PRO A 453 7.32 -0.95 21.36
CA PRO A 453 6.59 -1.29 20.15
C PRO A 453 6.26 -0.04 19.33
N PRO A 454 6.26 -0.15 17.99
CA PRO A 454 5.69 0.89 17.15
C PRO A 454 4.25 1.12 17.60
N ARG A 455 3.83 2.39 17.64
CA ARG A 455 2.47 2.73 18.02
C ARG A 455 1.86 3.64 16.98
N PRO A 456 0.66 3.32 16.50
CA PRO A 456 -0.09 2.05 16.69
C PRO A 456 0.55 0.81 16.02
N HIS A 457 0.39 -0.38 16.61
CA HIS A 457 0.96 -1.67 16.14
C HIS A 457 -0.11 -2.56 15.47
N ARG A 458 0.21 -3.19 14.32
CA ARG A 458 -0.62 -4.25 13.75
C ARG A 458 -0.17 -5.61 14.27
N LYS A 459 -1.09 -6.38 14.84
CA LYS A 459 -0.80 -7.71 15.39
C LYS A 459 -0.20 -8.64 14.33
N GLN A 460 0.81 -9.40 14.73
CA GLN A 460 1.50 -10.34 13.86
C GLN A 460 1.17 -11.79 14.23
N LEU A 461 0.97 -12.62 13.21
CA LEU A 461 0.98 -14.07 13.33
C LEU A 461 2.30 -14.59 12.72
N LEU A 462 3.23 -14.93 13.61
CA LEU A 462 4.55 -15.47 13.30
C LEU A 462 4.41 -16.97 13.02
N LEU A 463 4.60 -17.38 11.77
CA LEU A 463 4.45 -18.76 11.33
C LEU A 463 5.81 -19.46 11.25
N ASP A 464 6.09 -20.37 12.17
CA ASP A 464 7.29 -21.19 12.12
C ASP A 464 7.27 -22.11 10.91
N ILE A 465 8.25 -21.93 10.01
CA ILE A 465 8.48 -22.73 8.81
C ILE A 465 9.92 -23.27 8.78
N SER A 466 10.49 -23.56 9.96
CA SER A 466 11.90 -23.93 10.12
C SER A 466 12.31 -25.19 9.33
N GLU A 467 11.44 -26.19 9.19
CA GLU A 467 11.75 -27.38 8.39
C GLU A 467 11.70 -27.02 6.90
N LEU A 468 10.67 -26.32 6.43
CA LEU A 468 10.54 -25.91 5.01
C LEU A 468 11.74 -25.10 4.49
N VAL A 469 12.31 -24.23 5.34
CA VAL A 469 13.49 -23.44 4.96
C VAL A 469 14.75 -24.31 4.86
N GLN A 470 14.87 -25.36 5.68
CA GLN A 470 16.06 -26.22 5.73
C GLN A 470 15.97 -27.44 4.80
N HIS A 471 14.80 -28.09 4.75
CA HIS A 471 14.53 -29.30 4.00
C HIS A 471 13.05 -29.41 3.60
N ASP A 472 12.77 -29.27 2.30
CA ASP A 472 11.49 -29.67 1.72
C ASP A 472 11.62 -31.11 1.20
N ALA A 473 11.02 -32.06 1.92
CA ALA A 473 11.04 -33.49 1.62
C ALA A 473 9.86 -33.91 0.72
N GLU A 474 9.00 -32.95 0.33
CA GLU A 474 7.74 -33.16 -0.39
C GLU A 474 6.85 -34.22 0.27
N SER A 475 6.83 -34.24 1.61
CA SER A 475 5.99 -35.16 2.39
C SER A 475 4.52 -34.74 2.39
N GLY A 476 3.60 -35.65 2.75
CA GLY A 476 2.18 -35.31 2.89
C GLY A 476 1.92 -34.19 3.91
N ILE A 477 2.73 -34.12 4.97
CA ILE A 477 2.71 -33.02 5.95
C ILE A 477 3.10 -31.71 5.27
N GLN A 478 4.23 -31.68 4.55
CA GLN A 478 4.72 -30.45 3.89
C GLN A 478 3.77 -29.92 2.81
N HIS A 479 3.03 -30.79 2.11
CA HIS A 479 1.96 -30.35 1.21
C HIS A 479 0.86 -29.56 1.95
N VAL A 480 0.47 -30.01 3.14
CA VAL A 480 -0.50 -29.29 4.00
C VAL A 480 0.10 -27.96 4.47
N LEU A 481 1.37 -27.93 4.87
CA LEU A 481 2.03 -26.68 5.27
C LEU A 481 2.08 -25.68 4.11
N HIS A 482 2.44 -26.11 2.90
CA HIS A 482 2.46 -25.26 1.71
C HIS A 482 1.08 -24.66 1.42
N ALA A 483 0.02 -25.48 1.50
CA ALA A 483 -1.35 -25.00 1.30
C ALA A 483 -1.77 -23.98 2.36
N LEU A 484 -1.51 -24.26 3.64
CA LEU A 484 -1.83 -23.34 4.75
C LEU A 484 -1.03 -22.05 4.67
N LEU A 485 0.29 -22.13 4.43
CA LEU A 485 1.15 -20.98 4.27
C LEU A 485 0.67 -20.10 3.11
N ARG A 486 0.41 -20.68 1.94
CA ARG A 486 -0.08 -19.96 0.76
C ARG A 486 -1.40 -19.26 1.03
N GLU A 487 -2.33 -19.94 1.69
CA GLU A 487 -3.64 -19.39 2.01
C GLU A 487 -3.53 -18.23 3.00
N LEU A 488 -2.75 -18.38 4.08
CA LEU A 488 -2.55 -17.33 5.08
C LEU A 488 -1.83 -16.10 4.49
N LEU A 489 -0.84 -16.29 3.62
CA LEU A 489 -0.14 -15.18 2.97
C LEU A 489 -1.03 -14.42 1.97
N ARG A 490 -1.97 -15.09 1.31
CA ARG A 490 -2.91 -14.48 0.35
C ARG A 490 -4.13 -13.88 1.01
N ASN A 491 -4.66 -14.53 2.04
CA ASN A 491 -5.91 -14.20 2.72
C ASN A 491 -5.65 -14.12 4.23
N PRO A 492 -4.90 -13.11 4.70
CA PRO A 492 -4.63 -12.94 6.11
C PRO A 492 -5.93 -12.68 6.89
N PRO A 493 -6.08 -13.19 8.12
CA PRO A 493 -7.20 -12.84 8.99
C PRO A 493 -7.27 -11.32 9.21
N GLU A 494 -8.49 -10.78 9.32
CA GLU A 494 -8.70 -9.35 9.50
C GLU A 494 -7.97 -8.83 10.75
N GLY A 495 -7.21 -7.74 10.59
CA GLY A 495 -6.42 -7.15 11.68
C GLY A 495 -5.08 -7.83 11.97
N TRP A 496 -4.69 -8.86 11.21
CA TRP A 496 -3.43 -9.57 11.38
C TRP A 496 -2.50 -9.44 10.18
N THR A 497 -1.20 -9.31 10.46
CA THR A 497 -0.13 -9.46 9.48
C THR A 497 0.47 -10.85 9.61
N ILE A 498 0.61 -11.57 8.50
CA ILE A 498 1.21 -12.91 8.49
C ILE A 498 2.68 -12.81 8.17
N GLU A 499 3.53 -13.33 9.05
CA GLU A 499 4.98 -13.29 8.91
C GLU A 499 5.57 -14.70 9.05
N PRO A 500 6.09 -15.29 7.95
CA PRO A 500 6.85 -16.54 8.02
C PRO A 500 8.16 -16.31 8.76
N VAL A 501 8.50 -17.22 9.68
CA VAL A 501 9.71 -17.16 10.50
C VAL A 501 10.40 -18.52 10.53
N TYR A 502 11.70 -18.53 10.76
CA TYR A 502 12.48 -19.75 10.89
C TYR A 502 13.57 -19.60 11.96
N ALA A 503 14.00 -20.73 12.50
CA ALA A 503 15.16 -20.83 13.37
C ALA A 503 16.02 -22.03 12.95
N THR A 504 17.25 -22.07 13.45
CA THR A 504 18.13 -23.23 13.31
C THR A 504 18.46 -23.78 14.70
N LYS A 505 19.06 -24.97 14.76
CA LYS A 505 19.52 -25.55 16.03
C LYS A 505 20.75 -24.84 16.62
N ASP A 506 21.54 -24.20 15.75
CA ASP A 506 22.87 -23.68 16.08
C ASP A 506 22.84 -22.18 16.42
N THR A 507 21.78 -21.46 16.04
CA THR A 507 21.61 -20.02 16.28
C THR A 507 20.42 -19.75 17.19
N ASN A 508 20.61 -19.01 18.28
CA ASN A 508 19.52 -18.66 19.20
C ASN A 508 18.63 -17.55 18.61
N GLY A 509 17.32 -17.76 18.64
CA GLY A 509 16.30 -16.85 18.12
C GLY A 509 15.75 -17.24 16.75
N TYR A 510 14.67 -16.55 16.37
CA TYR A 510 14.01 -16.70 15.06
C TYR A 510 14.33 -15.50 14.17
N CYS A 511 14.40 -15.73 12.86
CA CYS A 511 14.49 -14.72 11.83
C CYS A 511 13.23 -14.74 10.95
N TYR A 512 12.86 -13.61 10.38
CA TYR A 512 11.86 -13.58 9.31
C TYR A 512 12.36 -14.37 8.10
N ALA A 513 11.49 -15.13 7.45
CA ALA A 513 11.79 -15.95 6.26
C ALA A 513 11.39 -15.22 4.97
N HIS A 514 11.75 -13.95 4.83
CA HIS A 514 11.28 -13.09 3.73
C HIS A 514 11.81 -13.56 2.38
N ARG A 515 13.05 -14.06 2.33
CA ARG A 515 13.63 -14.63 1.10
C ARG A 515 12.90 -15.89 0.67
N PHE A 516 12.66 -16.81 1.59
CA PHE A 516 11.89 -18.03 1.34
C PHE A 516 10.48 -17.67 0.85
N ALA A 517 9.77 -16.80 1.56
CA ALA A 517 8.40 -16.41 1.20
C ALA A 517 8.32 -15.73 -0.17
N SER A 518 9.31 -14.90 -0.54
CA SER A 518 9.38 -14.30 -1.87
C SER A 518 9.53 -15.34 -2.98
N GLN A 519 10.43 -16.32 -2.79
CA GLN A 519 10.65 -17.40 -3.74
C GLN A 519 9.42 -18.33 -3.82
N PHE A 520 8.82 -18.64 -2.67
CA PHE A 520 7.61 -19.45 -2.54
C PHE A 520 6.40 -18.84 -3.26
N LEU A 521 6.30 -17.50 -3.29
CA LEU A 521 5.26 -16.75 -4.00
C LEU A 521 5.61 -16.39 -5.45
N GLU A 522 6.76 -16.87 -5.95
CA GLU A 522 7.29 -16.60 -7.29
C GLU A 522 7.46 -15.10 -7.60
N ILE A 523 7.87 -14.33 -6.59
CA ILE A 523 8.15 -12.89 -6.72
C ILE A 523 9.64 -12.61 -6.57
N ASN A 524 10.05 -11.40 -6.97
CA ASN A 524 11.43 -10.98 -6.83
C ASN A 524 11.83 -10.88 -5.34
N ASP A 525 12.98 -11.43 -4.98
CA ASP A 525 13.49 -11.52 -3.60
C ASP A 525 14.61 -10.52 -3.30
N SER A 526 14.99 -9.65 -4.25
CA SER A 526 16.09 -8.68 -4.04
C SER A 526 15.80 -7.62 -2.97
N TRP A 527 14.52 -7.41 -2.63
CA TRP A 527 14.12 -6.54 -1.54
C TRP A 527 14.22 -7.21 -0.17
N ALA A 528 14.25 -8.56 -0.14
CA ALA A 528 14.03 -9.37 1.04
C ALA A 528 15.31 -9.54 1.87
N GLU A 529 15.17 -9.31 3.16
CA GLU A 529 16.24 -9.44 4.14
C GLU A 529 15.71 -10.19 5.36
N ASP A 530 16.35 -11.31 5.68
CA ASP A 530 15.97 -12.15 6.81
C ASP A 530 16.60 -11.57 8.09
N MET A 531 15.83 -10.76 8.81
CA MET A 531 16.24 -10.10 10.04
C MET A 531 15.71 -10.86 11.28
N PRO A 532 16.34 -10.70 12.46
CA PRO A 532 15.77 -11.20 13.71
C PRO A 532 14.33 -10.72 13.89
N VAL A 533 13.48 -11.61 14.41
CA VAL A 533 12.06 -11.33 14.60
C VAL A 533 11.86 -10.27 15.68
N ASN A 534 11.09 -9.23 15.33
CA ASN A 534 10.52 -8.31 16.30
C ASN A 534 9.12 -8.82 16.67
N SER A 535 8.79 -8.79 17.96
CA SER A 535 7.49 -9.28 18.44
C SER A 535 7.09 -8.52 19.69
N TRP A 536 5.79 -8.31 19.86
CA TRP A 536 5.23 -7.51 20.95
C TRP A 536 3.97 -8.15 21.55
N GLU A 537 3.51 -7.59 22.65
CA GLU A 537 2.30 -8.07 23.34
C GLU A 537 1.11 -8.11 22.37
N GLY A 538 0.39 -9.23 22.37
CA GLY A 538 -0.77 -9.45 21.51
C GLY A 538 -0.46 -10.13 20.16
N ASP A 539 0.82 -10.29 19.81
CA ASP A 539 1.24 -11.14 18.70
C ASP A 539 1.06 -12.64 19.05
N ILE A 540 1.04 -13.47 18.00
CA ILE A 540 0.93 -14.93 18.12
C ILE A 540 2.11 -15.58 17.41
N PHE A 541 2.75 -16.52 18.06
CA PHE A 541 3.65 -17.48 17.44
C PHE A 541 2.90 -18.80 17.22
N LEU A 542 2.91 -19.28 15.98
CA LEU A 542 2.37 -20.57 15.60
C LEU A 542 3.50 -21.43 15.04
N GLY A 543 3.88 -22.45 15.81
CA GLY A 543 4.69 -23.57 15.37
C GLY A 543 3.95 -24.39 14.33
N LEU A 544 3.84 -23.87 13.10
CA LEU A 544 3.17 -24.54 11.99
C LEU A 544 4.00 -25.74 11.54
N ASP A 545 5.30 -25.57 11.44
CA ASP A 545 6.23 -26.61 11.03
C ASP A 545 6.94 -27.22 12.24
N LEU A 546 6.43 -28.37 12.69
CA LEU A 546 6.86 -28.95 13.96
C LEU A 546 8.21 -29.68 13.83
N GLN A 547 9.30 -28.95 14.02
CA GLN A 547 10.64 -29.54 14.12
C GLN A 547 11.08 -29.66 15.60
N SER A 548 10.89 -30.84 16.18
CA SER A 548 11.14 -31.10 17.62
C SER A 548 12.55 -30.71 18.10
N VAL A 549 13.58 -30.86 17.26
CA VAL A 549 14.97 -30.50 17.61
C VAL A 549 15.14 -28.98 17.73
N VAL A 550 14.66 -28.20 16.75
CA VAL A 550 14.76 -26.73 16.79
C VAL A 550 13.86 -26.15 17.86
N VAL A 551 12.60 -26.59 17.97
CA VAL A 551 11.69 -26.13 19.04
C VAL A 551 12.32 -26.31 20.41
N SER A 552 13.00 -27.44 20.63
CA SER A 552 13.66 -27.71 21.91
C SER A 552 14.94 -26.89 22.10
N ALA A 553 15.74 -26.68 21.06
CA ALA A 553 16.90 -25.79 21.11
C ALA A 553 16.49 -24.33 21.40
N GLN A 554 15.35 -23.88 20.87
CA GLN A 554 14.81 -22.53 21.00
C GLN A 554 13.93 -22.33 22.25
N LYS A 555 13.85 -23.30 23.16
CA LYS A 555 12.97 -23.26 24.34
C LYS A 555 13.11 -21.95 25.13
N ASN A 556 14.33 -21.52 25.42
CA ASN A 556 14.57 -20.32 26.22
C ASN A 556 14.13 -19.04 25.49
N TYR A 557 14.35 -18.98 24.17
CA TYR A 557 13.88 -17.87 23.34
C TYR A 557 12.35 -17.81 23.32
N LEU A 558 11.68 -18.93 23.07
CA LEU A 558 10.22 -19.01 23.07
C LEU A 558 9.62 -18.68 24.45
N LEU A 559 10.25 -19.11 25.55
CA LEU A 559 9.84 -18.70 26.90
C LEU A 559 9.94 -17.18 27.09
N SER A 560 10.98 -16.54 26.54
CA SER A 560 11.10 -15.08 26.58
C SER A 560 10.02 -14.36 25.78
N LEU A 561 9.55 -14.94 24.66
CA LEU A 561 8.40 -14.40 23.93
C LEU A 561 7.13 -14.52 24.77
N ASN A 562 6.89 -15.70 25.34
CA ASN A 562 5.69 -15.97 26.14
C ASN A 562 5.58 -15.07 27.36
N GLN A 563 6.69 -14.84 28.07
CA GLN A 563 6.76 -13.95 29.22
C GLN A 563 6.48 -12.47 28.87
N ARG A 564 6.69 -12.07 27.60
CA ARG A 564 6.35 -10.74 27.08
C ARG A 564 4.91 -10.62 26.58
N GLY A 565 4.10 -11.67 26.73
CA GLY A 565 2.69 -11.66 26.34
C GLY A 565 2.41 -12.14 24.92
N ILE A 566 3.39 -12.71 24.22
CA ILE A 566 3.17 -13.39 22.94
C ILE A 566 2.51 -14.75 23.22
N LYS A 567 1.40 -15.04 22.54
CA LYS A 567 0.76 -16.35 22.64
C LYS A 567 1.43 -17.37 21.74
N ILE A 568 1.74 -18.55 22.27
CA ILE A 568 2.51 -19.56 21.57
C ILE A 568 1.70 -20.86 21.44
N TYR A 569 1.46 -21.25 20.20
CA TYR A 569 0.74 -22.47 19.84
C TYR A 569 1.60 -23.34 18.90
N PHE A 570 1.37 -24.65 18.92
CA PHE A 570 2.03 -25.59 17.99
C PHE A 570 1.01 -26.47 17.28
N VAL A 571 1.26 -26.80 16.01
CA VAL A 571 0.48 -27.80 15.29
C VAL A 571 1.07 -29.18 15.56
N ILE A 572 0.24 -30.11 16.04
CA ILE A 572 0.66 -31.49 16.33
C ILE A 572 0.11 -32.41 15.26
N TYR A 573 1.05 -32.97 14.49
CA TYR A 573 0.78 -33.86 13.35
C TYR A 573 0.64 -35.31 13.77
N ASP A 574 1.56 -35.82 14.58
CA ASP A 574 1.56 -37.22 14.96
C ASP A 574 2.11 -37.41 16.38
N LEU A 575 1.45 -38.26 17.16
CA LEU A 575 1.89 -38.70 18.49
C LEU A 575 2.37 -40.16 18.47
N SER A 576 2.26 -40.86 17.33
CA SER A 576 2.67 -42.25 17.18
C SER A 576 4.13 -42.51 17.57
N PRO A 577 5.11 -41.62 17.29
CA PRO A 577 6.48 -41.83 17.77
C PRO A 577 6.61 -41.93 19.29
N ILE A 578 5.66 -41.36 20.05
CA ILE A 578 5.64 -41.40 21.52
C ILE A 578 4.77 -42.56 22.02
N LEU A 579 3.64 -42.82 21.36
CA LEU A 579 2.67 -43.83 21.80
C LEU A 579 3.06 -45.25 21.38
N LEU A 580 3.83 -45.39 20.30
CA LEU A 580 4.23 -46.67 19.70
C LEU A 580 5.73 -46.69 19.37
N PRO A 581 6.62 -46.44 20.35
CA PRO A 581 8.05 -46.28 20.10
C PRO A 581 8.72 -47.49 19.44
N GLN A 582 8.18 -48.69 19.66
CA GLN A 582 8.65 -49.96 19.07
C GLN A 582 8.57 -50.01 17.53
N ILE A 583 7.86 -49.06 16.91
CA ILE A 583 7.66 -49.00 15.45
C ILE A 583 8.62 -48.01 14.77
N PHE A 584 9.26 -47.12 15.54
CA PHE A 584 10.10 -46.04 15.03
C PHE A 584 11.59 -46.30 15.33
N LEU A 585 12.48 -45.60 14.61
CA LEU A 585 13.93 -45.69 14.80
C LEU A 585 14.37 -45.32 16.23
N ASP A 586 15.52 -45.84 16.66
CA ASP A 586 15.98 -45.87 18.06
C ASP A 586 16.13 -44.49 18.77
N ASP A 587 15.98 -43.35 18.08
CA ASP A 587 16.03 -42.00 18.67
C ASP A 587 14.71 -41.19 18.51
N ALA A 588 13.74 -41.68 17.74
CA ALA A 588 12.54 -40.93 17.38
C ALA A 588 11.65 -40.62 18.60
N GLU A 589 11.47 -41.59 19.50
CA GLU A 589 10.68 -41.41 20.72
C GLU A 589 11.26 -40.29 21.60
N ALA A 590 12.57 -40.33 21.86
CA ALA A 590 13.24 -39.38 22.73
C ALA A 590 13.15 -37.94 22.18
N ILE A 591 13.37 -37.77 20.87
CA ILE A 591 13.29 -36.47 20.20
C ILE A 591 11.85 -35.91 20.26
N HIS A 592 10.84 -36.71 19.91
CA HIS A 592 9.44 -36.27 19.92
C HIS A 592 8.93 -36.01 21.33
N GLN A 593 9.33 -36.83 22.31
CA GLN A 593 8.94 -36.63 23.70
C GLN A 593 9.58 -35.36 24.27
N TRP A 594 10.83 -35.07 23.91
CA TRP A 594 11.50 -33.83 24.32
C TRP A 594 10.85 -32.59 23.68
N GLY A 595 10.54 -32.67 22.38
CA GLY A 595 9.78 -31.64 21.67
C GLY A 595 8.41 -31.39 22.32
N LEU A 596 7.63 -32.45 22.56
CA LEU A 596 6.32 -32.34 23.18
C LEU A 596 6.40 -31.72 24.59
N LYS A 597 7.34 -32.15 25.43
CA LYS A 597 7.56 -31.54 26.76
C LYS A 597 7.88 -30.05 26.66
N THR A 598 8.57 -29.62 25.62
CA THR A 598 8.83 -28.19 25.35
C THR A 598 7.55 -27.46 24.95
N ILE A 599 6.78 -27.99 24.00
CA ILE A 599 5.48 -27.43 23.56
C ILE A 599 4.53 -27.22 24.73
N LEU A 600 4.48 -28.18 25.67
CA LEU A 600 3.61 -28.13 26.83
C LEU A 600 3.99 -27.05 27.86
N CYS A 601 5.09 -26.33 27.68
CA CYS A 601 5.41 -25.14 28.47
C CYS A 601 4.59 -23.91 28.04
N PHE A 602 3.92 -23.96 26.89
CA PHE A 602 3.30 -22.81 26.22
C PHE A 602 1.76 -22.88 26.23
N ASP A 603 1.08 -21.96 25.53
CA ASP A 603 -0.36 -21.71 25.68
C ASP A 603 -1.26 -22.84 25.15
N GLY A 604 -0.87 -23.53 24.08
CA GLY A 604 -1.73 -24.57 23.52
C GLY A 604 -1.18 -25.33 22.31
N ALA A 605 -2.00 -26.23 21.78
CA ALA A 605 -1.73 -26.96 20.56
C ALA A 605 -2.99 -27.14 19.70
N ILE A 606 -2.77 -27.22 18.39
CA ILE A 606 -3.78 -27.50 17.37
C ILE A 606 -3.43 -28.84 16.74
N CYS A 607 -4.28 -29.84 16.95
CA CYS A 607 -4.05 -31.18 16.39
C CYS A 607 -4.65 -31.29 14.99
N ILE A 608 -4.05 -32.10 14.12
CA ILE A 608 -4.54 -32.30 12.75
C ILE A 608 -5.82 -33.14 12.63
N SER A 609 -6.33 -33.64 13.76
CA SER A 609 -7.61 -34.34 13.84
C SER A 609 -8.10 -34.37 15.29
N ARG A 610 -9.39 -34.64 15.47
CA ARG A 610 -9.96 -34.89 16.79
C ARG A 610 -9.31 -36.10 17.48
N ALA A 611 -8.97 -37.15 16.72
CA ALA A 611 -8.33 -38.34 17.28
C ALA A 611 -6.98 -38.02 17.92
N VAL A 612 -6.15 -37.21 17.26
CA VAL A 612 -4.86 -36.77 17.81
C VAL A 612 -5.06 -35.83 19.02
N ALA A 613 -6.08 -34.98 18.99
CA ALA A 613 -6.43 -34.16 20.16
C ALA A 613 -6.86 -35.02 21.36
N ASP A 614 -7.72 -36.01 21.15
CA ASP A 614 -8.18 -36.90 22.22
C ASP A 614 -6.99 -37.70 22.79
N GLN A 615 -6.08 -38.20 21.93
CA GLN A 615 -4.83 -38.86 22.35
C GLN A 615 -3.93 -37.93 23.17
N LEU A 616 -3.75 -36.67 22.74
CA LEU A 616 -2.97 -35.70 23.50
C LEU A 616 -3.61 -35.38 24.85
N TYR A 617 -4.94 -35.25 24.87
CA TYR A 617 -5.70 -35.00 26.09
C TYR A 617 -5.49 -36.14 27.09
N GLU A 618 -5.64 -37.39 26.66
CA GLU A 618 -5.39 -38.58 27.48
C GLU A 618 -3.94 -38.62 27.99
N TRP A 619 -2.98 -38.36 27.11
CA TRP A 619 -1.57 -38.27 27.48
C TRP A 619 -1.33 -37.19 28.55
N LEU A 620 -1.99 -36.02 28.43
CA LEU A 620 -1.90 -34.93 29.40
C LEU A 620 -2.54 -35.26 30.75
N GLN A 621 -3.58 -36.10 30.80
CA GLN A 621 -4.14 -36.55 32.08
C GLN A 621 -3.13 -37.38 32.89
N VAL A 622 -2.25 -38.12 32.22
CA VAL A 622 -1.28 -39.01 32.86
C VAL A 622 0.05 -38.31 33.12
N PHE A 623 0.58 -37.58 32.14
CA PHE A 623 1.93 -37.02 32.16
C PHE A 623 1.98 -35.49 32.26
N GLY A 624 0.82 -34.82 32.20
CA GLY A 624 0.73 -33.37 32.29
C GLY A 624 1.06 -32.83 33.69
N SER A 625 1.57 -31.60 33.72
CA SER A 625 1.81 -30.87 34.98
C SER A 625 0.58 -30.02 35.33
N LYS A 626 0.39 -29.72 36.63
CA LYS A 626 -0.61 -28.73 37.05
C LYS A 626 -0.23 -27.34 36.52
N ARG A 627 -1.22 -26.63 35.97
CA ARG A 627 -1.04 -25.30 35.37
C ARG A 627 -2.02 -24.30 35.98
N GLU A 628 -1.58 -23.07 36.13
CA GLU A 628 -2.46 -21.96 36.53
C GLU A 628 -3.39 -21.55 35.38
N GLN A 629 -2.88 -21.58 34.14
CA GLN A 629 -3.65 -21.33 32.92
C GLN A 629 -3.89 -22.63 32.16
N PRO A 630 -5.12 -22.91 31.70
CA PRO A 630 -5.43 -24.12 30.97
C PRO A 630 -4.63 -24.18 29.66
N PHE A 631 -4.14 -25.37 29.33
CA PHE A 631 -3.55 -25.62 28.01
C PHE A 631 -4.68 -25.67 26.97
N VAL A 632 -4.65 -24.76 26.01
CA VAL A 632 -5.68 -24.69 24.97
C VAL A 632 -5.44 -25.81 23.96
N LEU A 633 -6.41 -26.72 23.87
CA LEU A 633 -6.37 -27.82 22.93
C LEU A 633 -7.48 -27.65 21.90
N SER A 634 -7.10 -27.61 20.63
CA SER A 634 -8.03 -27.54 19.50
C SER A 634 -7.62 -28.55 18.43
N TRP A 635 -8.44 -28.70 17.40
CA TRP A 635 -8.13 -29.53 16.25
C TRP A 635 -8.69 -28.93 14.96
N LEU A 636 -8.04 -29.26 13.84
CA LEU A 636 -8.47 -28.90 12.50
C LEU A 636 -8.60 -30.14 11.62
N HIS A 637 -9.37 -30.04 10.54
CA HIS A 637 -9.36 -31.06 9.50
C HIS A 637 -8.20 -30.76 8.54
N GLN A 638 -7.42 -31.78 8.17
CA GLN A 638 -6.51 -31.64 7.04
C GLN A 638 -7.33 -31.49 5.76
N GLY A 639 -7.05 -30.43 4.99
CA GLY A 639 -7.68 -30.20 3.69
C GLY A 639 -7.31 -31.30 2.69
N SER A 640 -8.22 -31.61 1.76
CA SER A 640 -8.04 -32.64 0.73
C SER A 640 -7.76 -32.05 -0.67
N GLY A 641 -7.30 -30.80 -0.74
CA GLY A 641 -7.11 -30.08 -2.01
C GLY A 641 -5.84 -30.57 -2.73
N ILE A 642 -6.00 -31.34 -3.81
CA ILE A 642 -4.89 -31.86 -4.64
C ILE A 642 -4.59 -30.89 -5.82
N GLU A 643 -5.40 -29.84 -6.01
CA GLU A 643 -5.41 -28.99 -7.22
C GLU A 643 -4.16 -28.09 -7.42
N ASP A 644 -3.27 -27.96 -6.43
CA ASP A 644 -2.23 -26.91 -6.35
C ASP A 644 -0.78 -27.41 -6.31
N SER A 645 -0.56 -28.69 -6.60
CA SER A 645 0.76 -29.34 -6.62
C SER A 645 1.48 -29.10 -7.96
N ALA A 646 2.71 -28.58 -7.89
CA ALA A 646 3.54 -28.29 -9.05
C ALA A 646 3.77 -29.58 -9.89
N PRO A 647 3.87 -29.49 -11.22
CA PRO A 647 4.12 -30.65 -12.06
C PRO A 647 5.51 -31.22 -11.77
N ALA A 648 5.57 -32.36 -11.08
CA ALA A 648 6.81 -33.12 -10.93
C ALA A 648 7.39 -33.44 -12.32
N LEU A 649 8.63 -32.99 -12.55
CA LEU A 649 9.41 -33.30 -13.74
C LEU A 649 9.91 -34.76 -13.65
N GLY A 650 9.18 -35.66 -14.30
CA GLY A 650 9.52 -37.09 -14.40
C GLY A 650 8.40 -37.93 -13.79
N THR A 651 7.79 -38.91 -14.44
CA THR A 651 8.25 -39.82 -15.48
C THR A 651 7.15 -40.09 -16.50
N THR A 652 7.51 -40.06 -17.78
CA THR A 652 6.70 -40.50 -18.93
C THR A 652 6.63 -42.04 -18.99
N ILE A 653 6.04 -42.69 -17.99
CA ILE A 653 5.65 -44.10 -18.12
C ILE A 653 4.13 -44.13 -18.13
N ASP A 654 3.58 -44.33 -19.34
CA ASP A 654 2.25 -44.80 -19.75
C ASP A 654 1.05 -44.71 -18.79
N ALA A 655 1.01 -43.72 -17.89
CA ALA A 655 -0.03 -43.60 -16.87
C ALA A 655 -1.43 -43.41 -17.49
N ASP A 656 -1.52 -42.80 -18.67
CA ASP A 656 -2.79 -42.66 -19.40
C ASP A 656 -3.25 -43.98 -20.04
N GLN A 657 -2.34 -44.83 -20.56
CA GLN A 657 -2.70 -46.18 -21.02
C GLN A 657 -3.03 -47.10 -19.84
N MET A 658 -2.25 -47.05 -18.75
CA MET A 658 -2.50 -47.86 -17.54
C MET A 658 -3.82 -47.46 -16.89
N ALA A 659 -4.10 -46.16 -16.78
CA ALA A 659 -5.39 -45.67 -16.32
C ALA A 659 -6.53 -46.16 -17.23
N GLU A 660 -6.31 -46.33 -18.53
CA GLU A 660 -7.32 -46.89 -19.44
C GLU A 660 -7.48 -48.41 -19.29
N ALA A 661 -6.40 -49.13 -18.98
CA ALA A 661 -6.42 -50.55 -18.63
C ALA A 661 -7.18 -50.84 -17.33
N LEU A 662 -7.25 -49.88 -16.39
CA LEU A 662 -8.05 -50.00 -15.16
C LEU A 662 -9.58 -50.06 -15.40
N LYS A 663 -10.07 -49.75 -16.62
CA LYS A 663 -11.50 -49.81 -16.95
C LYS A 663 -12.04 -51.23 -17.12
N THR A 664 -11.18 -52.22 -17.33
CA THR A 664 -11.65 -53.56 -17.69
C THR A 664 -12.22 -54.29 -16.47
N TRP A 665 -11.58 -54.17 -15.31
CA TRP A 665 -11.92 -54.88 -14.06
C TRP A 665 -12.04 -53.92 -12.87
N LEU A 666 -12.69 -54.37 -11.78
CA LEU A 666 -12.87 -53.59 -10.55
C LEU A 666 -11.50 -53.22 -9.98
N SER A 667 -11.18 -51.93 -9.91
CA SER A 667 -9.86 -51.47 -9.45
C SER A 667 -9.92 -50.95 -8.02
N LEU A 668 -9.11 -51.53 -7.13
CA LEU A 668 -8.95 -51.09 -5.74
C LEU A 668 -7.60 -50.40 -5.57
N LEU A 669 -7.63 -49.22 -4.97
CA LEU A 669 -6.48 -48.34 -4.83
C LEU A 669 -5.91 -48.39 -3.42
N LEU A 670 -4.59 -48.41 -3.31
CA LEU A 670 -3.82 -48.31 -2.07
C LEU A 670 -2.82 -47.16 -2.22
N VAL A 671 -2.93 -46.12 -1.38
CA VAL A 671 -2.10 -44.89 -1.44
C VAL A 671 -1.28 -44.73 -0.16
N GLY A 672 0.00 -44.36 -0.26
CA GLY A 672 0.86 -43.95 0.86
C GLY A 672 2.35 -44.29 0.66
N THR A 673 3.27 -43.63 1.38
CA THR A 673 4.71 -43.95 1.39
C THR A 673 4.91 -45.43 1.74
N THR A 674 5.92 -46.09 1.15
CA THR A 674 6.27 -47.48 1.51
C THR A 674 7.02 -47.57 2.85
N GLU A 675 6.79 -46.60 3.74
CA GLU A 675 7.31 -46.56 5.09
C GLU A 675 6.70 -47.70 5.90
N SER A 676 7.57 -48.68 6.12
CA SER A 676 7.73 -49.52 7.30
C SER A 676 6.45 -50.07 7.98
N HIS A 677 6.33 -51.40 7.89
CA HIS A 677 5.59 -52.28 8.81
C HIS A 677 4.06 -52.29 8.82
N LYS A 678 3.36 -51.36 8.17
CA LYS A 678 1.88 -51.42 8.08
C LYS A 678 1.44 -52.52 7.13
N GLY A 679 0.98 -53.67 7.63
CA GLY A 679 0.00 -54.63 7.06
C GLY A 679 0.16 -55.19 5.63
N ARG A 680 0.98 -54.60 4.77
CA ARG A 680 0.89 -54.65 3.30
C ARG A 680 1.46 -55.92 2.67
N THR A 681 1.81 -56.94 3.46
CA THR A 681 1.93 -58.32 2.94
C THR A 681 0.57 -59.00 2.85
N GLN A 682 -0.41 -58.56 3.63
CA GLN A 682 -1.76 -59.13 3.64
C GLN A 682 -2.53 -58.76 2.39
N MET A 683 -2.40 -57.54 1.86
CA MET A 683 -3.17 -57.12 0.69
C MET A 683 -2.75 -57.85 -0.60
N PRO A 684 -1.47 -57.94 -0.96
CA PRO A 684 -1.06 -58.77 -2.09
C PRO A 684 -1.46 -60.24 -1.90
N ALA A 685 -1.34 -60.79 -0.68
CA ALA A 685 -1.75 -62.16 -0.39
C ALA A 685 -3.28 -62.37 -0.48
N ALA A 686 -4.09 -61.39 -0.08
CA ALA A 686 -5.54 -61.42 -0.22
C ALA A 686 -5.94 -61.35 -1.70
N PHE A 687 -5.24 -60.55 -2.50
CA PHE A 687 -5.45 -60.51 -3.95
C PHE A 687 -4.96 -61.78 -4.65
N GLU A 688 -3.88 -62.41 -4.19
CA GLU A 688 -3.47 -63.75 -4.65
C GLU A 688 -4.58 -64.78 -4.44
N LEU A 689 -5.24 -64.77 -3.27
CA LEU A 689 -6.39 -65.63 -2.99
C LEU A 689 -7.58 -65.28 -3.91
N LEU A 690 -7.93 -64.01 -4.04
CA LEU A 690 -9.01 -63.56 -4.92
C LEU A 690 -8.79 -63.96 -6.39
N TRP A 691 -7.57 -63.80 -6.90
CA TRP A 691 -7.22 -64.23 -8.25
C TRP A 691 -7.26 -65.74 -8.39
N SER A 692 -6.85 -66.50 -7.36
CA SER A 692 -6.92 -67.97 -7.37
C SER A 692 -8.35 -68.51 -7.38
N GLU A 693 -9.31 -67.75 -6.83
CA GLU A 693 -10.75 -68.04 -6.87
C GLU A 693 -11.44 -67.55 -8.16
N GLY A 694 -10.67 -67.01 -9.11
CA GLY A 694 -11.17 -66.53 -10.40
C GLY A 694 -11.80 -65.14 -10.37
N SER A 695 -11.57 -64.36 -9.30
CA SER A 695 -12.08 -62.99 -9.19
C SER A 695 -11.35 -62.02 -10.13
N HIS A 696 -12.11 -61.11 -10.72
CA HIS A 696 -11.64 -60.13 -11.70
C HIS A 696 -11.49 -58.75 -11.07
N ALA A 697 -10.45 -58.58 -10.23
CA ALA A 697 -10.12 -57.31 -9.56
C ALA A 697 -8.67 -56.89 -9.79
N ASN A 698 -8.44 -55.59 -9.93
CA ASN A 698 -7.12 -54.99 -10.01
C ASN A 698 -6.70 -54.41 -8.66
N LEU A 699 -5.44 -54.61 -8.27
CA LEU A 699 -4.81 -53.91 -7.14
C LEU A 699 -3.86 -52.84 -7.68
N VAL A 700 -4.11 -51.59 -7.32
CA VAL A 700 -3.30 -50.43 -7.70
C VAL A 700 -2.62 -49.87 -6.46
N ILE A 701 -1.28 -49.85 -6.45
CA ILE A 701 -0.47 -49.36 -5.34
C ILE A 701 0.27 -48.10 -5.79
N VAL A 702 0.10 -47.00 -5.05
CA VAL A 702 0.75 -45.71 -5.31
C VAL A 702 1.58 -45.24 -4.11
N GLY A 703 2.89 -45.05 -4.28
CA GLY A 703 3.80 -44.57 -3.22
C GLY A 703 5.30 -44.63 -3.54
N LYS A 704 6.13 -43.77 -2.91
CA LYS A 704 7.61 -43.77 -3.04
C LYS A 704 8.20 -45.08 -2.47
N GLN A 705 9.24 -45.62 -3.11
CA GLN A 705 10.00 -46.79 -2.65
C GLN A 705 11.01 -46.37 -1.57
N GLU A 706 11.00 -47.04 -0.42
CA GLU A 706 12.01 -46.85 0.61
C GLU A 706 12.89 -48.08 0.83
N ALA A 707 14.11 -47.84 1.31
CA ALA A 707 15.20 -48.80 1.40
C ALA A 707 14.97 -49.95 2.41
N ILE A 708 13.95 -49.87 3.28
CA ILE A 708 13.82 -50.74 4.45
C ILE A 708 12.97 -52.01 4.21
N VAL A 709 12.28 -52.16 3.06
CA VAL A 709 11.46 -53.37 2.78
C VAL A 709 11.93 -54.14 1.54
N GLU A 710 13.20 -54.53 1.51
CA GLU A 710 13.81 -55.23 0.37
C GLU A 710 13.21 -56.63 0.10
N ALA A 711 12.66 -57.30 1.12
CA ALA A 711 12.15 -58.67 0.99
C ALA A 711 10.74 -58.74 0.37
N SER A 712 9.81 -57.87 0.75
CA SER A 712 8.44 -57.85 0.23
C SER A 712 8.37 -57.22 -1.18
N ILE A 713 9.23 -56.24 -1.45
CA ILE A 713 9.32 -55.59 -2.76
C ILE A 713 9.85 -56.54 -3.83
N LYS A 714 10.80 -57.42 -3.48
CA LYS A 714 11.28 -58.48 -4.39
C LYS A 714 10.15 -59.40 -4.85
N LYS A 715 9.22 -59.77 -3.97
CA LYS A 715 8.05 -60.61 -4.31
C LYS A 715 7.08 -59.88 -5.23
N LEU A 716 6.76 -58.62 -4.95
CA LEU A 716 5.85 -57.82 -5.79
C LEU A 716 6.41 -57.58 -7.21
N ARG A 717 7.73 -57.38 -7.34
CA ARG A 717 8.38 -57.14 -8.64
C ARG A 717 8.42 -58.35 -9.58
N ILE A 718 8.36 -59.56 -9.03
CA ILE A 718 8.35 -60.82 -9.80
C ILE A 718 6.96 -61.45 -9.83
N HIS A 719 5.93 -60.75 -9.35
CA HIS A 719 4.59 -61.28 -9.25
C HIS A 719 3.99 -61.53 -10.65
N PRO A 720 3.41 -62.71 -10.93
CA PRO A 720 2.92 -63.08 -12.27
C PRO A 720 1.81 -62.17 -12.81
N GLU A 721 1.10 -61.50 -11.90
CA GLU A 721 0.03 -60.53 -12.21
C GLU A 721 0.51 -59.07 -12.31
N LEU A 722 1.80 -58.80 -12.07
CA LEU A 722 2.37 -57.44 -12.20
C LEU A 722 2.25 -56.94 -13.66
N GLY A 723 1.68 -55.76 -13.84
CA GLY A 723 1.39 -55.17 -15.14
C GLY A 723 0.15 -55.72 -15.85
N LYS A 724 -0.56 -56.69 -15.25
CA LYS A 724 -1.83 -57.25 -15.75
C LYS A 724 -3.01 -56.87 -14.85
N HIS A 725 -2.95 -57.29 -13.59
CA HIS A 725 -3.97 -57.06 -12.56
C HIS A 725 -3.38 -56.47 -11.27
N LEU A 726 -2.05 -56.46 -11.13
CA LEU A 726 -1.32 -55.75 -10.10
C LEU A 726 -0.55 -54.58 -10.73
N PHE A 727 -0.82 -53.37 -10.29
CA PHE A 727 -0.16 -52.15 -10.76
C PHE A 727 0.56 -51.48 -9.60
N TRP A 728 1.86 -51.22 -9.74
CA TRP A 728 2.63 -50.46 -8.77
C TRP A 728 3.24 -49.22 -9.42
N LEU A 729 2.89 -48.05 -8.88
CA LEU A 729 3.21 -46.74 -9.40
C LEU A 729 4.03 -45.99 -8.35
N ALA A 730 5.35 -45.97 -8.56
CA ALA A 730 6.27 -45.23 -7.71
C ALA A 730 6.40 -43.79 -8.20
N GLY A 731 6.23 -42.82 -7.30
CA GLY A 731 6.52 -41.41 -7.57
C GLY A 731 5.60 -40.72 -8.59
N VAL A 732 4.34 -41.15 -8.71
CA VAL A 732 3.36 -40.41 -9.53
C VAL A 732 3.01 -39.07 -8.89
N SER A 733 2.91 -38.01 -9.69
CA SER A 733 2.47 -36.71 -9.20
C SER A 733 1.01 -36.78 -8.73
N ASP A 734 0.65 -35.95 -7.78
CA ASP A 734 -0.71 -35.65 -7.31
C ASP A 734 -1.76 -35.56 -8.43
N LYS A 735 -1.47 -34.81 -9.51
CA LYS A 735 -2.34 -34.71 -10.69
C LYS A 735 -2.64 -36.05 -11.38
N TYR A 736 -1.71 -37.00 -11.35
CA TYR A 736 -1.91 -38.35 -11.86
C TYR A 736 -2.60 -39.23 -10.83
N LEU A 737 -2.31 -39.06 -9.54
CA LEU A 737 -3.01 -39.74 -8.45
C LEU A 737 -4.53 -39.45 -8.48
N GLU A 738 -4.96 -38.22 -8.78
CA GLU A 738 -6.38 -37.89 -9.02
C GLU A 738 -7.03 -38.77 -10.08
N LYS A 739 -6.32 -39.06 -11.19
CA LYS A 739 -6.83 -39.93 -12.25
C LYS A 739 -7.03 -41.36 -11.74
N PHE A 740 -6.19 -41.83 -10.83
CA PHE A 740 -6.34 -43.15 -10.21
C PHE A 740 -7.48 -43.17 -9.19
N TYR A 741 -7.65 -42.11 -8.39
CA TYR A 741 -8.83 -41.94 -7.52
C TYR A 741 -10.13 -41.98 -8.34
N ALA A 742 -10.20 -41.22 -9.44
CA ALA A 742 -11.40 -41.14 -10.29
C ALA A 742 -11.74 -42.46 -10.99
N LYS A 743 -10.77 -43.35 -11.19
CA LYS A 743 -10.93 -44.62 -11.92
C LYS A 743 -10.97 -45.85 -11.01
N SER A 744 -10.73 -45.69 -9.72
CA SER A 744 -10.79 -46.80 -8.75
C SER A 744 -12.17 -46.84 -8.10
N ALA A 745 -12.68 -48.04 -7.87
CA ALA A 745 -13.98 -48.25 -7.25
C ALA A 745 -13.93 -48.16 -5.72
N CYS A 746 -12.75 -48.36 -5.13
CA CYS A 746 -12.54 -48.36 -3.68
C CYS A 746 -11.11 -47.92 -3.35
N LEU A 747 -10.95 -47.12 -2.29
CA LEU A 747 -9.68 -46.86 -1.63
C LEU A 747 -9.58 -47.81 -0.43
N ILE A 748 -8.46 -48.53 -0.32
CA ILE A 748 -8.16 -49.39 0.81
C ILE A 748 -7.23 -48.64 1.76
N GLU A 749 -7.64 -48.51 3.01
CA GLU A 749 -6.82 -48.01 4.11
C GLU A 749 -6.52 -49.17 5.07
N GLU A 750 -5.24 -49.48 5.25
CA GLU A 750 -4.81 -50.48 6.22
C GLU A 750 -4.45 -49.79 7.55
N LYS A 751 -5.11 -50.22 8.64
CA LYS A 751 -4.74 -49.84 9.99
C LYS A 751 -4.00 -50.99 10.66
N PRO A 752 -2.85 -50.76 11.32
CA PRO A 752 -2.25 -51.78 12.15
C PRO A 752 -3.21 -52.14 13.29
N GLU A 753 -3.43 -53.44 13.50
CA GLU A 753 -4.11 -53.94 14.70
C GLU A 753 -3.37 -53.42 15.94
N GLN A 754 -4.11 -52.77 16.85
CA GLN A 754 -3.66 -52.60 18.22
C GLN A 754 -3.66 -53.98 18.87
N ALA A 755 -2.53 -54.69 18.77
CA ALA A 755 -2.32 -55.94 19.47
C ALA A 755 -2.12 -55.69 20.96
N THR A 756 -3.19 -55.34 21.68
CA THR A 756 -3.27 -55.40 23.15
C THR A 756 -4.73 -55.41 23.56
N GLN A 757 -5.24 -56.57 24.02
CA GLN A 757 -6.32 -56.77 25.03
C GLN A 757 -7.26 -57.96 24.80
N LEU A 758 -7.10 -58.82 23.79
CA LEU A 758 -8.00 -59.99 23.63
C LEU A 758 -7.55 -61.29 24.32
N ASP A 759 -6.27 -61.46 24.66
CA ASP A 759 -5.74 -62.74 25.17
C ASP A 759 -5.98 -63.02 26.67
N THR A 760 -6.59 -62.09 27.41
CA THR A 760 -6.80 -62.26 28.87
C THR A 760 -8.17 -62.83 29.25
N LEU A 761 -9.16 -62.80 28.36
CA LEU A 761 -10.52 -63.25 28.66
C LEU A 761 -10.72 -64.76 28.49
N ASP A 762 -9.96 -65.40 27.59
CA ASP A 762 -10.06 -66.84 27.32
C ASP A 762 -9.41 -67.70 28.41
N GLN A 763 -8.52 -67.13 29.23
CA GLN A 763 -7.89 -67.82 30.36
C GLN A 763 -8.81 -67.91 31.59
N GLU A 764 -9.77 -66.99 31.75
CA GLU A 764 -10.71 -67.00 32.89
C GLU A 764 -11.89 -67.97 32.69
N ILE A 765 -12.27 -68.24 31.44
CA ILE A 765 -13.41 -69.12 31.11
C ILE A 765 -13.03 -70.62 31.28
N LEU A 766 -11.76 -70.98 31.11
CA LEU A 766 -11.27 -72.36 31.27
C LEU A 766 -11.19 -72.82 32.74
N ALA A 767 -11.25 -71.91 33.72
CA ALA A 767 -11.18 -72.24 35.15
C ALA A 767 -12.54 -72.64 35.77
N LEU A 768 -13.66 -72.37 35.08
CA LEU A 768 -15.01 -72.55 35.63
C LEU A 768 -15.67 -73.91 35.31
N VAL A 769 -14.98 -74.81 34.58
CA VAL A 769 -15.58 -76.06 34.05
C VAL A 769 -15.35 -77.31 34.93
N HIS A 770 -14.72 -77.19 36.11
CA HIS A 770 -14.53 -78.33 37.02
C HIS A 770 -15.25 -78.17 38.37
N SER A 771 -16.58 -78.39 38.39
CA SER A 771 -17.25 -78.94 39.59
C SER A 771 -18.66 -79.49 39.29
N THR A 772 -18.73 -80.80 39.05
CA THR A 772 -19.67 -81.81 39.58
C THR A 772 -21.17 -81.52 39.81
N THR A 773 -21.99 -82.21 39.01
CA THR A 773 -23.10 -83.17 39.37
C THR A 773 -23.99 -82.91 40.60
N ASN A 774 -25.31 -82.77 40.39
CA ASN A 774 -26.34 -83.83 40.40
C ASN A 774 -27.75 -83.28 40.77
N SER A 775 -28.69 -83.48 39.83
CA SER A 775 -30.08 -83.97 40.00
C SER A 775 -30.86 -83.59 41.28
N SER A 776 -31.69 -82.55 41.12
CA SER A 776 -33.11 -82.51 41.51
C SER A 776 -33.74 -81.13 41.21
N GLN A 777 -32.91 -80.16 40.83
CA GLN A 777 -33.26 -78.76 40.53
C GLN A 777 -33.63 -78.53 39.04
N GLU A 778 -33.11 -79.37 38.13
CA GLU A 778 -33.26 -79.25 36.67
C GLU A 778 -34.72 -79.28 36.18
N LYS A 779 -35.63 -79.96 36.90
CA LYS A 779 -37.04 -80.06 36.46
C LYS A 779 -37.86 -78.81 36.79
N SER A 780 -37.46 -78.04 37.81
CA SER A 780 -38.08 -76.75 38.14
C SER A 780 -37.48 -75.62 37.30
N GLU A 781 -36.17 -75.70 37.00
CA GLU A 781 -35.48 -74.75 36.13
C GLU A 781 -35.88 -74.89 34.66
N LEU A 782 -36.11 -76.11 34.14
CA LEU A 782 -36.61 -76.32 32.77
C LEU A 782 -38.01 -75.75 32.53
N MET A 783 -38.89 -75.74 33.54
CA MET A 783 -40.23 -75.13 33.44
C MET A 783 -40.16 -73.59 33.50
N ALA A 784 -39.25 -73.03 34.29
CA ALA A 784 -38.98 -71.59 34.32
C ALA A 784 -38.29 -71.11 33.03
N GLN A 785 -37.35 -71.90 32.48
CA GLN A 785 -36.72 -71.64 31.19
C GLN A 785 -37.70 -71.73 30.03
N HIS A 786 -38.67 -72.66 30.07
CA HIS A 786 -39.69 -72.73 29.02
C HIS A 786 -40.60 -71.48 29.00
N GLU A 787 -40.97 -70.94 30.16
CA GLU A 787 -41.79 -69.73 30.24
C GLU A 787 -40.97 -68.46 29.91
N ALA A 788 -39.70 -68.42 30.32
CA ALA A 788 -38.75 -67.36 29.92
C ALA A 788 -38.52 -67.35 28.40
N SER A 789 -38.31 -68.51 27.76
CA SER A 789 -38.19 -68.62 26.31
C SER A 789 -39.47 -68.24 25.58
N LYS A 790 -40.65 -68.43 26.16
CA LYS A 790 -41.92 -67.93 25.61
C LYS A 790 -41.99 -66.40 25.62
N GLN A 791 -41.56 -65.77 26.71
CA GLN A 791 -41.44 -64.32 26.81
C GLN A 791 -40.38 -63.76 25.86
N GLU A 792 -39.28 -64.48 25.69
CA GLU A 792 -38.20 -64.13 24.76
C GLU A 792 -38.67 -64.22 23.30
N VAL A 793 -39.39 -65.29 22.92
CA VAL A 793 -40.00 -65.41 21.59
C VAL A 793 -41.02 -64.28 21.34
N THR A 794 -41.80 -63.90 22.35
CA THR A 794 -42.77 -62.78 22.22
C THR A 794 -42.04 -61.44 22.06
N THR A 795 -40.91 -61.26 22.73
CA THR A 795 -40.06 -60.07 22.60
C THR A 795 -39.37 -60.04 21.23
N LEU A 796 -38.90 -61.19 20.73
CA LEU A 796 -38.30 -61.32 19.41
C LEU A 796 -39.31 -61.08 18.28
N ILE A 797 -40.57 -61.48 18.45
CA ILE A 797 -41.64 -61.17 17.49
C ILE A 797 -41.88 -59.65 17.44
N LYS A 798 -41.92 -58.95 18.58
CA LYS A 798 -42.01 -57.49 18.61
C LYS A 798 -40.80 -56.81 17.96
N ALA A 799 -39.58 -57.27 18.27
CA ALA A 799 -38.36 -56.74 17.65
C ALA A 799 -38.33 -56.99 16.14
N HIS A 800 -38.85 -58.12 15.67
CA HIS A 800 -38.99 -58.43 14.25
C HIS A 800 -39.99 -57.49 13.54
N ASP A 801 -41.13 -57.21 14.17
CA ASP A 801 -42.12 -56.26 13.64
C ASP A 801 -41.58 -54.82 13.61
N GLU A 802 -40.79 -54.41 14.63
CA GLU A 802 -40.09 -53.11 14.65
C GLU A 802 -39.02 -53.01 13.56
N LEU A 803 -38.22 -54.07 13.37
CA LEU A 803 -37.24 -54.14 12.27
C LEU A 803 -37.91 -54.10 10.90
N ARG A 804 -39.10 -54.68 10.77
CA ARG A 804 -39.89 -54.63 9.53
C ARG A 804 -40.40 -53.22 9.24
N MET A 805 -40.89 -52.50 10.25
CA MET A 805 -41.25 -51.08 10.10
C MET A 805 -40.04 -50.21 9.75
N LEU A 806 -38.88 -50.47 10.36
CA LEU A 806 -37.64 -49.75 10.07
C LEU A 806 -37.16 -50.01 8.63
N ALA A 807 -37.29 -51.24 8.15
CA ALA A 807 -36.99 -51.60 6.76
C ALA A 807 -37.91 -50.89 5.75
N ASP A 808 -39.20 -50.74 6.07
CA ASP A 808 -40.14 -49.98 5.24
C ASP A 808 -39.83 -48.47 5.24
N GLN A 809 -39.39 -47.91 6.37
CA GLN A 809 -38.88 -46.53 6.45
C GLN A 809 -37.61 -46.33 5.63
N HIS A 810 -36.63 -47.24 5.74
CA HIS A 810 -35.39 -47.18 4.96
C HIS A 810 -35.66 -47.30 3.46
N LYS A 811 -36.61 -48.15 3.06
CA LYS A 811 -37.04 -48.26 1.66
C LYS A 811 -37.60 -46.94 1.13
N THR A 812 -38.44 -46.27 1.93
CA THR A 812 -38.99 -44.95 1.59
C THR A 812 -37.90 -43.87 1.47
N GLN A 813 -36.89 -43.91 2.35
CA GLN A 813 -35.74 -43.00 2.27
C GLN A 813 -34.86 -43.28 1.04
N ILE A 814 -34.63 -44.54 0.70
CA ILE A 814 -33.88 -44.93 -0.51
C ILE A 814 -34.60 -44.46 -1.77
N ASP A 815 -35.92 -44.60 -1.84
CA ASP A 815 -36.72 -44.11 -2.98
C ASP A 815 -36.63 -42.57 -3.11
N THR A 816 -36.65 -41.86 -1.97
CA THR A 816 -36.50 -40.40 -1.93
C THR A 816 -35.10 -39.96 -2.40
N LEU A 817 -34.05 -40.61 -1.89
CA LEU A 817 -32.65 -40.34 -2.29
C LEU A 817 -32.42 -40.67 -3.76
N THR A 818 -33.08 -41.70 -4.28
CA THR A 818 -33.02 -42.06 -5.70
C THR A 818 -33.62 -40.97 -6.59
N GLN A 819 -34.74 -40.36 -6.18
CA GLN A 819 -35.31 -39.21 -6.91
C GLN A 819 -34.42 -37.97 -6.85
N ILE A 820 -33.84 -37.66 -5.69
CA ILE A 820 -32.90 -36.53 -5.54
C ILE A 820 -31.67 -36.73 -6.42
N ASN A 821 -31.13 -37.95 -6.49
CA ASN A 821 -29.99 -38.27 -7.35
C ASN A 821 -30.32 -38.11 -8.84
N LEU A 822 -31.55 -38.44 -9.25
CA LEU A 822 -32.02 -38.23 -10.63
C LEU A 822 -32.13 -36.74 -10.97
N ALA A 823 -32.61 -35.91 -10.04
CA ALA A 823 -32.65 -34.45 -10.20
C ALA A 823 -31.24 -33.87 -10.31
N LEU A 824 -30.33 -34.21 -9.39
CA LEU A 824 -28.93 -33.77 -9.41
C LEU A 824 -28.19 -34.15 -10.70
N LYS A 825 -28.45 -35.35 -11.24
CA LYS A 825 -27.88 -35.75 -12.55
C LYS A 825 -28.36 -34.87 -13.70
N THR A 826 -29.56 -34.31 -13.60
CA THR A 826 -30.11 -33.39 -14.60
C THR A 826 -29.42 -32.03 -14.49
N ASP A 827 -29.28 -31.50 -13.28
CA ASP A 827 -28.60 -30.22 -13.02
C ASP A 827 -27.12 -30.25 -13.43
N ILE A 828 -26.41 -31.35 -13.11
CA ILE A 828 -25.01 -31.55 -13.55
C ILE A 828 -24.90 -31.51 -15.07
N LYS A 829 -25.89 -32.06 -15.80
CA LYS A 829 -25.89 -32.06 -17.26
C LYS A 829 -26.06 -30.65 -17.83
N GLU A 830 -26.88 -29.81 -17.20
CA GLU A 830 -27.04 -28.40 -17.57
C GLU A 830 -25.76 -27.59 -17.29
N LEU A 831 -25.13 -27.78 -16.12
CA LEU A 831 -23.88 -27.12 -15.75
C LEU A 831 -22.71 -27.51 -16.67
N VAL A 832 -22.65 -28.78 -17.10
CA VAL A 832 -21.65 -29.24 -18.09
C VAL A 832 -21.86 -28.54 -19.44
N GLN A 833 -23.12 -28.33 -19.85
CA GLN A 833 -23.44 -27.60 -21.07
C GLN A 833 -23.03 -26.13 -20.98
N GLU A 834 -23.30 -25.47 -19.85
CA GLU A 834 -22.93 -24.08 -19.59
C GLU A 834 -21.40 -23.89 -19.55
N LYS A 835 -20.67 -24.81 -18.90
CA LYS A 835 -19.21 -24.85 -18.88
C LYS A 835 -18.62 -24.95 -20.30
N SER A 836 -19.24 -25.73 -21.19
CA SER A 836 -18.83 -25.85 -22.60
C SER A 836 -18.98 -24.52 -23.36
N VAL A 837 -20.09 -23.80 -23.13
CA VAL A 837 -20.33 -22.47 -23.72
C VAL A 837 -19.31 -21.45 -23.20
N LEU A 838 -19.03 -21.45 -21.89
CA LEU A 838 -18.05 -20.56 -21.27
C LEU A 838 -16.62 -20.85 -21.74
N MET A 839 -16.24 -22.12 -21.90
CA MET A 839 -14.93 -22.49 -22.48
C MET A 839 -14.77 -21.97 -23.91
N THR A 840 -15.85 -22.00 -24.70
CA THR A 840 -15.85 -21.46 -26.07
C THR A 840 -15.67 -19.94 -26.07
N LYS A 841 -16.38 -19.22 -25.18
CA LYS A 841 -16.20 -17.77 -24.99
C LYS A 841 -14.79 -17.42 -24.51
N ASN A 842 -14.24 -18.17 -23.56
CA ASN A 842 -12.88 -17.96 -23.05
C ASN A 842 -11.83 -18.16 -24.15
N ARG A 843 -12.02 -19.14 -25.04
CA ARG A 843 -11.14 -19.35 -26.20
C ARG A 843 -11.21 -18.19 -27.20
N ALA A 844 -12.37 -17.56 -27.39
CA ALA A 844 -12.52 -16.37 -28.21
C ALA A 844 -11.81 -15.15 -27.57
N LEU A 845 -12.02 -14.93 -26.27
CA LEU A 845 -11.34 -13.89 -25.49
C LEU A 845 -9.82 -14.04 -25.52
N LYS A 846 -9.27 -15.25 -25.38
CA LYS A 846 -7.83 -15.50 -25.49
C LYS A 846 -7.26 -15.10 -26.85
N LYS A 847 -8.01 -15.29 -27.94
CA LYS A 847 -7.60 -14.83 -29.28
C LYS A 847 -7.61 -13.30 -29.38
N GLU A 848 -8.61 -12.66 -28.81
CA GLU A 848 -8.72 -11.20 -28.79
C GLU A 848 -7.60 -10.55 -27.95
N VAL A 849 -7.30 -11.12 -26.79
CA VAL A 849 -6.16 -10.73 -25.95
C VAL A 849 -4.83 -10.91 -26.68
N ALA A 850 -4.65 -11.97 -27.47
CA ALA A 850 -3.45 -12.16 -28.27
C ALA A 850 -3.30 -11.09 -29.36
N ILE A 851 -4.41 -10.67 -30.00
CA ILE A 851 -4.42 -9.56 -30.97
C ILE A 851 -4.07 -8.24 -30.29
N LEU A 852 -4.67 -7.96 -29.13
CA LEU A 852 -4.41 -6.74 -28.35
C LEU A 852 -2.96 -6.70 -27.85
N ASN A 853 -2.39 -7.82 -27.39
CA ASN A 853 -0.98 -7.91 -26.98
C ASN A 853 -0.04 -7.62 -28.15
N LYS A 854 -0.36 -8.09 -29.36
CA LYS A 854 0.40 -7.77 -30.57
C LYS A 854 0.33 -6.28 -30.91
N GLY A 855 -0.82 -5.64 -30.71
CA GLY A 855 -1.00 -4.19 -30.83
C GLY A 855 -0.19 -3.41 -29.79
N ARG A 856 -0.26 -3.84 -28.52
CA ARG A 856 0.48 -3.24 -27.40
C ARG A 856 1.99 -3.33 -27.58
N ASN A 857 2.51 -4.47 -28.05
CA ASN A 857 3.95 -4.61 -28.32
C ASN A 857 4.42 -3.67 -29.43
N LYS A 858 3.60 -3.45 -30.48
CA LYS A 858 3.90 -2.45 -31.50
C LYS A 858 3.89 -1.02 -30.93
N GLN A 859 2.93 -0.69 -30.08
CA GLN A 859 2.89 0.61 -29.40
C GLN A 859 4.06 0.81 -28.44
N ARG A 860 4.50 -0.23 -27.74
CA ARG A 860 5.69 -0.19 -26.87
C ARG A 860 6.96 0.12 -27.66
N VAL A 861 7.18 -0.57 -28.79
CA VAL A 861 8.31 -0.27 -29.69
C VAL A 861 8.24 1.17 -30.20
N LEU A 862 7.06 1.68 -30.54
CA LEU A 862 6.88 3.07 -30.96
C LEU A 862 7.12 4.07 -29.82
N ALA A 863 6.70 3.74 -28.60
CA ALA A 863 6.94 4.55 -27.41
C ALA A 863 8.42 4.60 -27.03
N ASP A 864 9.14 3.48 -27.15
CA ASP A 864 10.59 3.42 -26.94
C ASP A 864 11.33 4.26 -27.99
N GLN A 865 10.87 4.25 -29.25
CA GLN A 865 11.38 5.14 -30.31
C GLN A 865 11.13 6.62 -29.99
N HIS A 866 9.90 7.00 -29.61
CA HIS A 866 9.59 8.37 -29.23
C HIS A 866 10.37 8.84 -27.99
N LYS A 867 10.60 7.94 -27.02
CA LYS A 867 11.43 8.23 -25.85
C LYS A 867 12.87 8.57 -26.26
N MET A 868 13.44 7.79 -27.18
CA MET A 868 14.77 8.06 -27.74
C MET A 868 14.82 9.41 -28.47
N GLU A 869 13.78 9.77 -29.22
CA GLU A 869 13.67 11.08 -29.87
C GLU A 869 13.54 12.22 -28.87
N ILE A 870 12.73 12.05 -27.82
CA ILE A 870 12.56 13.04 -26.74
C ILE A 870 13.87 13.24 -25.99
N ASP A 871 14.60 12.18 -25.65
CA ASP A 871 15.90 12.26 -24.97
C ASP A 871 16.91 13.03 -25.85
N THR A 872 16.91 12.76 -27.16
CA THR A 872 17.75 13.48 -28.14
C THR A 872 17.37 14.96 -28.23
N LEU A 873 16.08 15.29 -28.28
CA LEU A 873 15.58 16.66 -28.31
C LEU A 873 15.87 17.41 -27.00
N THR A 874 15.79 16.71 -25.86
CA THR A 874 16.11 17.24 -24.53
C THR A 874 17.58 17.60 -24.44
N GLN A 875 18.49 16.75 -24.92
CA GLN A 875 19.91 17.09 -25.00
C GLN A 875 20.18 18.29 -25.92
N LYS A 876 19.52 18.35 -27.08
CA LYS A 876 19.62 19.53 -27.98
C LYS A 876 19.10 20.80 -27.31
N TYR A 877 18.01 20.72 -26.55
CA TYR A 877 17.45 21.85 -25.81
C TYR A 877 18.40 22.33 -24.71
N ILE A 878 19.00 21.41 -23.94
CA ILE A 878 20.01 21.75 -22.92
C ILE A 878 21.20 22.47 -23.56
N ALA A 879 21.72 21.96 -24.69
CA ALA A 879 22.80 22.62 -25.43
C ALA A 879 22.41 24.01 -25.95
N LEU A 880 21.18 24.16 -26.48
CA LEU A 880 20.67 25.45 -26.96
C LEU A 880 20.49 26.45 -25.81
N LYS A 881 20.03 25.99 -24.64
CA LYS A 881 19.88 26.81 -23.43
C LYS A 881 21.25 27.33 -22.96
N ALA A 882 22.26 26.46 -22.89
CA ALA A 882 23.63 26.86 -22.55
C ALA A 882 24.21 27.87 -23.56
N ALA A 883 23.98 27.66 -24.87
CA ALA A 883 24.41 28.61 -25.90
C ALA A 883 23.70 29.97 -25.79
N LYS A 884 22.40 29.98 -25.45
CA LYS A 884 21.63 31.20 -25.20
C LYS A 884 22.16 31.96 -23.98
N GLU A 885 22.49 31.26 -22.89
CA GLU A 885 23.08 31.87 -21.69
C GLU A 885 24.45 32.49 -21.99
N ALA A 886 25.30 31.83 -22.78
CA ALA A 886 26.56 32.38 -23.24
C ALA A 886 26.39 33.68 -24.07
N LEU A 887 25.43 33.68 -25.01
CA LEU A 887 25.08 34.86 -25.82
C LEU A 887 24.55 36.02 -24.96
N ILE A 888 23.79 35.73 -23.90
CA ILE A 888 23.31 36.76 -22.96
C ILE A 888 24.50 37.39 -22.23
N GLN A 889 25.48 36.60 -21.78
CA GLN A 889 26.70 37.13 -21.14
C GLN A 889 27.54 37.96 -22.10
N GLU A 890 27.70 37.52 -23.34
CA GLU A 890 28.40 38.29 -24.38
C GLU A 890 27.68 39.62 -24.66
N LYS A 891 26.34 39.60 -24.77
CA LYS A 891 25.53 40.82 -24.93
C LYS A 891 25.69 41.78 -23.75
N LEU A 892 25.68 41.28 -22.51
CA LEU A 892 25.90 42.12 -21.32
C LEU A 892 27.28 42.78 -21.36
N THR A 893 28.31 42.03 -21.77
CA THR A 893 29.68 42.53 -21.90
C THR A 893 29.78 43.62 -22.97
N LEU A 894 29.19 43.39 -24.15
CA LEU A 894 29.13 44.37 -25.24
C LEU A 894 28.34 45.62 -24.86
N THR A 895 27.25 45.46 -24.10
CA THR A 895 26.44 46.59 -23.61
C THR A 895 27.25 47.46 -22.64
N ALA A 896 28.03 46.83 -21.74
CA ALA A 896 28.93 47.56 -20.85
C ALA A 896 30.03 48.31 -21.62
N GLN A 897 30.65 47.68 -22.63
CA GLN A 897 31.64 48.33 -23.50
C GLN A 897 31.04 49.50 -24.28
N TYR A 898 29.82 49.37 -24.79
CA TYR A 898 29.13 50.43 -25.50
C TYR A 898 28.88 51.66 -24.61
N GLU A 899 28.44 51.47 -23.36
CA GLU A 899 28.24 52.59 -22.42
C GLU A 899 29.54 53.29 -22.05
N VAL A 900 30.65 52.55 -21.91
CA VAL A 900 31.99 53.16 -21.74
C VAL A 900 32.35 54.01 -22.97
N LEU A 901 32.19 53.47 -24.17
CA LEU A 901 32.50 54.19 -25.42
C LEU A 901 31.65 55.46 -25.59
N LYS A 902 30.37 55.39 -25.19
CA LYS A 902 29.44 56.52 -25.21
C LYS A 902 29.86 57.62 -24.24
N GLN A 903 30.35 57.26 -23.05
CA GLN A 903 30.93 58.22 -22.10
C GLN A 903 32.17 58.89 -22.67
N GLU A 904 33.09 58.12 -23.28
CA GLU A 904 34.28 58.67 -23.94
C GLU A 904 33.92 59.62 -25.10
N MET A 905 32.94 59.25 -25.93
CA MET A 905 32.48 60.10 -27.02
C MET A 905 31.88 61.42 -26.52
N THR A 906 31.18 61.37 -25.38
CA THR A 906 30.63 62.58 -24.72
C THR A 906 31.75 63.49 -24.22
N VAL A 907 32.83 62.92 -23.65
CA VAL A 907 34.00 63.67 -23.22
C VAL A 907 34.72 64.31 -24.41
N LEU A 908 34.93 63.56 -25.50
CA LEU A 908 35.55 64.05 -26.73
C LEU A 908 34.73 65.15 -27.40
N SER A 909 33.39 65.03 -27.41
CA SER A 909 32.50 66.08 -27.94
C SER A 909 32.67 67.39 -27.17
N LYS A 910 32.70 67.34 -25.83
CA LYS A 910 32.95 68.52 -24.99
C LYS A 910 34.32 69.13 -25.24
N ALA A 911 35.35 68.30 -25.41
CA ALA A 911 36.70 68.78 -25.73
C ALA A 911 36.74 69.48 -27.11
N CYS A 912 36.03 68.94 -28.10
CA CYS A 912 35.93 69.52 -29.44
C CYS A 912 35.18 70.88 -29.42
N GLU A 913 34.08 70.97 -28.68
CA GLU A 913 33.34 72.23 -28.47
C GLU A 913 34.23 73.30 -27.83
N GLU A 914 35.00 72.94 -26.80
CA GLU A 914 35.92 73.87 -26.14
C GLU A 914 37.07 74.29 -27.07
N GLN A 915 37.60 73.37 -27.87
CA GLN A 915 38.62 73.69 -28.86
C GLN A 915 38.09 74.63 -29.95
N ASN A 916 36.87 74.43 -30.41
CA ASN A 916 36.20 75.34 -31.36
C ASN A 916 35.98 76.72 -30.75
N ARG A 917 35.57 76.79 -29.48
CA ARG A 917 35.42 78.05 -28.73
C ARG A 917 36.74 78.82 -28.63
N LEU A 918 37.82 78.14 -28.25
CA LEU A 918 39.16 78.72 -28.18
C LEU A 918 39.68 79.17 -29.55
N THR A 919 39.39 78.40 -30.60
CA THR A 919 39.77 78.74 -31.97
C THR A 919 39.03 79.99 -32.44
N HIS A 920 37.74 80.11 -32.13
CA HIS A 920 36.95 81.30 -32.45
C HIS A 920 37.48 82.53 -31.71
N GLN A 921 37.76 82.43 -30.40
CA GLN A 921 38.37 83.52 -29.62
C GLN A 921 39.71 84.00 -30.20
N ARG A 922 40.58 83.06 -30.59
CA ARG A 922 41.85 83.38 -31.26
C ARG A 922 41.64 84.07 -32.60
N TRP A 923 40.65 83.63 -33.37
CA TRP A 923 40.28 84.28 -34.64
C TRP A 923 39.82 85.72 -34.42
N THR A 924 38.97 85.96 -33.40
CA THR A 924 38.53 87.32 -33.04
C THR A 924 39.71 88.20 -32.63
N GLN A 925 40.67 87.66 -31.88
CA GLN A 925 41.90 88.37 -31.50
C GLN A 925 42.77 88.71 -32.72
N ILE A 926 42.89 87.79 -33.68
CA ILE A 926 43.62 88.01 -34.93
C ILE A 926 42.95 89.12 -35.74
N ASP A 927 41.62 89.13 -35.85
CA ASP A 927 40.88 90.20 -36.54
C ASP A 927 41.09 91.57 -35.88
N THR A 928 41.06 91.64 -34.55
CA THR A 928 41.33 92.89 -33.82
C THR A 928 42.76 93.37 -34.04
N LEU A 929 43.74 92.46 -34.00
CA LEU A 929 45.14 92.79 -34.30
C LEU A 929 45.33 93.25 -35.76
N THR A 930 44.62 92.63 -36.70
CA THR A 930 44.68 92.97 -38.13
C THR A 930 44.06 94.34 -38.38
N GLN A 931 42.93 94.67 -37.74
CA GLN A 931 42.35 96.02 -37.77
C GLN A 931 43.29 97.06 -37.16
N THR A 932 43.91 96.75 -36.02
CA THR A 932 44.89 97.63 -35.37
C THR A 932 46.10 97.87 -36.28
N GLN A 933 46.59 96.83 -36.98
CA GLN A 933 47.67 96.94 -37.95
C GLN A 933 47.27 97.77 -39.17
N ALA A 934 46.03 97.65 -39.65
CA ALA A 934 45.51 98.45 -40.75
C ALA A 934 45.40 99.94 -40.36
N GLU A 935 44.94 100.25 -39.14
CA GLU A 935 44.90 101.61 -38.59
C GLU A 935 46.31 102.19 -38.43
N GLN A 936 47.27 101.41 -37.91
CA GLN A 936 48.67 101.82 -37.83
C GLN A 936 49.27 102.06 -39.22
N SER A 937 48.96 101.21 -40.21
CA SER A 937 49.42 101.40 -41.59
C SER A 937 48.83 102.66 -42.23
N LYS A 938 47.56 102.97 -41.91
CA LYS A 938 46.91 104.23 -42.33
C LYS A 938 47.58 105.44 -41.70
N MET A 939 47.88 105.41 -40.39
CA MET A 939 48.65 106.46 -39.72
C MET A 939 50.05 106.63 -40.31
N ILE A 940 50.77 105.54 -40.60
CA ILE A 940 52.09 105.60 -41.25
C ILE A 940 51.98 106.24 -42.64
N SER A 941 50.94 105.90 -43.40
CA SER A 941 50.68 106.51 -44.72
C SER A 941 50.37 108.00 -44.62
N GLN A 942 49.61 108.40 -43.59
CA GLN A 942 49.30 109.80 -43.28
C GLN A 942 50.56 110.58 -42.89
N HIS A 943 51.36 110.06 -41.96
CA HIS A 943 52.64 110.66 -41.59
C HIS A 943 53.61 110.72 -42.77
N LYS A 944 53.60 109.74 -43.68
CA LYS A 944 54.42 109.75 -44.90
C LYS A 944 53.96 110.82 -45.90
N ALA A 945 52.65 111.06 -46.00
CA ALA A 945 52.09 112.14 -46.81
C ALA A 945 52.37 113.53 -46.19
N GLU A 946 52.30 113.65 -44.86
CA GLU A 946 52.72 114.85 -44.12
C GLU A 946 54.22 115.10 -44.27
N LEU A 947 55.05 114.06 -44.27
CA LEU A 947 56.49 114.17 -44.52
C LEU A 947 56.78 114.66 -45.94
N GLU A 948 56.07 114.17 -46.96
CA GLU A 948 56.23 114.70 -48.32
C GLU A 948 55.65 116.10 -48.50
N GLN A 949 54.60 116.49 -47.76
CA GLN A 949 54.18 117.90 -47.69
C GLN A 949 55.25 118.78 -47.02
N LEU A 950 55.87 118.31 -45.93
CA LEU A 950 56.98 119.00 -45.27
C LEU A 950 58.21 119.13 -46.18
N LYS A 951 58.48 118.12 -46.99
CA LYS A 951 59.54 118.13 -48.00
C LYS A 951 59.23 119.09 -49.15
N ASP A 952 57.97 119.18 -49.57
CA ASP A 952 57.51 120.15 -50.59
C ASP A 952 57.52 121.60 -50.05
N VAL A 953 57.31 121.79 -48.75
CA VAL A 953 57.48 123.08 -48.05
C VAL A 953 58.96 123.44 -47.93
N LEU A 954 59.83 122.50 -47.56
CA LEU A 954 61.29 122.70 -47.51
C LEU A 954 61.91 122.98 -48.89
N LEU A 955 61.29 122.51 -49.99
CA LEU A 955 61.74 122.78 -51.36
C LEU A 955 61.28 124.14 -51.92
N ARG A 956 60.41 124.88 -51.21
CA ARG A 956 59.86 126.18 -51.66
C ARG A 956 60.42 127.42 -50.94
N GLU A 957 61.32 127.25 -49.97
CA GLU A 957 62.08 128.35 -49.37
C GLU A 957 63.59 128.14 -49.51
N PRO A 958 64.27 128.86 -50.44
CA PRO A 958 65.72 128.85 -50.52
C PRO A 958 66.28 129.75 -49.40
N GLY A 959 66.72 129.15 -48.28
CA GLY A 959 67.47 129.88 -47.26
C GLY A 959 67.38 129.42 -45.81
N LEU A 960 67.06 128.14 -45.53
CA LEU A 960 67.16 127.54 -44.19
C LEU A 960 68.01 126.26 -44.22
#